data_AF-A0A2A2LQ62-F1
#
_entry.id   AF-A0A2A2LQ62-F1
#
_cell.length_a   1.000
_cell.length_b   1.000
_cell.length_c   1.000
_cell.angle_alpha   90.00
_cell.angle_beta   90.00
_cell.angle_gamma   90.00
#
_symmetry.space_group_name_H-M   'P 1'
#
loop_
_entity.id
_entity.type
_entity.pdbx_description
1 polymer ?
#
loop_
_entity_poly.entity_id
_entity_poly.type
_entity_poly.pdbx_seq_one_letter_code
_entity_poly.pdbx_strand_id
1 'polypeptide(L)'
;MGKQTLYDENEARVLVNLAAAAYGDQHQACLNKSFPAHENRAILDTQKEDCDSLGNTCEGYVVLSPIAKELIIVFRGTKTKAQLLLEGWDSLQPGADFFGMGNVNRYFLNAHLVLWPEIEQILTDTKYKDHRVTFTGHSLGGALASLAAARTAKQGYRPGNMIKIVTFGQPRVGSLEYARNFDNMIYYSFRVVFRRDIVPHLPACLKNNTNGLDDGTAKPCDTADLNHAYHHGTEIWYPDDMSHGANYIECTGLPKNEDMKCSDRIKFFPDQSNSYIWDHRHYFQVRVPEYGKAGCDEKLPEGKPGFFEKALCFISKSPDCEEHTLTRSVDIPVFPFKLTINYEYMIISALYDMQTMGRIILKCIPLFLTLNLVYALPKAGQKTLYDEDEAKMLLNMAAASYGKQHIACVQRTYPRDQKRVILGVHREDCDWLSNTCVAFVVHSPVLKELIVVFRGTKTPKQLLIEGWKSLEPGIDFFDMGNVNQYFLNAHLKLWPGIEKMVSNEKRGASSISGSEDCSARKSDQVKVVTFGQPRVGSLQFSRKFDEIVPNCFRIVFRRDLVPHLPTCKMIEPERPGEGTSKPCDADDIHAFYHHGVEIWYPDSMDNGSKFVECTGLPHHEDFNCSDQIKFFIDQSDSYLWDHRHYFGKMISGFGKTGCNEAMPEGEDGFFQKALNIDSRCECLNRIILLHDENDYRLLSSPDYPRFYCANLDCVWRIVAPTSKDRVYFFTDNLDLREDKDFLIFYDHELLVDTTDDNVTEAYRCTGDDACEFGSSSQYLTVRFTTAPGSSEKFGFQGSISSQDRLIGKVKSFAKHNWALLILIGIVLIGVIFSAICCVIQRATRKAEPIETREKLLQ
;
A
#
# COMPACT_ATOMS: atom_id res chain seq x y z
N MET A 1 -27.38 10.23 32.57
CA MET A 1 -27.37 8.77 32.78
C MET A 1 -26.22 8.46 33.73
N GLY A 2 -26.41 7.58 34.72
CA GLY A 2 -25.39 7.30 35.74
C GLY A 2 -24.19 6.51 35.21
N LYS A 3 -23.04 6.65 35.88
CA LYS A 3 -21.81 5.89 35.64
C LYS A 3 -22.09 4.38 35.81
N GLN A 4 -21.76 3.55 34.81
CA GLN A 4 -22.06 2.11 34.80
C GLN A 4 -20.82 1.24 35.07
N THR A 5 -19.64 1.79 34.83
CA THR A 5 -18.34 1.11 34.88
C THR A 5 -17.37 1.82 35.82
N LEU A 6 -16.17 1.26 35.98
CA LEU A 6 -15.09 1.84 36.78
C LEU A 6 -14.23 2.85 36.00
N TYR A 7 -14.60 3.21 34.77
CA TYR A 7 -13.82 4.13 33.93
C TYR A 7 -13.55 5.47 34.63
N ASP A 8 -12.32 5.96 34.55
CA ASP A 8 -11.91 7.26 35.07
C ASP A 8 -11.30 8.11 33.94
N GLU A 9 -11.99 9.18 33.56
CA GLU A 9 -11.54 10.10 32.52
C GLU A 9 -10.19 10.75 32.87
N ASN A 10 -9.93 11.05 34.15
CA ASN A 10 -8.64 11.64 34.56
C ASN A 10 -7.49 10.66 34.34
N GLU A 11 -7.70 9.38 34.68
CA GLU A 11 -6.73 8.33 34.40
C GLU A 11 -6.52 8.17 32.89
N ALA A 12 -7.59 8.20 32.08
CA ALA A 12 -7.48 8.15 30.62
C ALA A 12 -6.70 9.33 30.04
N ARG A 13 -6.90 10.55 30.54
CA ARG A 13 -6.14 11.75 30.12
C ARG A 13 -4.65 11.64 30.47
N VAL A 14 -4.32 11.09 31.63
CA VAL A 14 -2.93 10.80 32.01
C VAL A 14 -2.34 9.74 31.08
N LEU A 15 -3.05 8.65 30.84
CA LEU A 15 -2.56 7.54 30.03
C LEU A 15 -2.42 7.90 28.54
N VAL A 16 -3.23 8.82 28.00
CA VAL A 16 -3.04 9.31 26.62
C VAL A 16 -1.77 10.13 26.49
N ASN A 17 -1.39 10.92 27.51
CA ASN A 17 -0.14 11.68 27.49
C ASN A 17 1.06 10.75 27.44
N LEU A 18 1.01 9.63 28.18
CA LEU A 18 2.06 8.61 28.14
C LEU A 18 2.07 7.88 26.78
N ALA A 19 0.90 7.47 26.28
CA ALA A 19 0.79 6.86 24.95
C ALA A 19 1.30 7.80 23.84
N ALA A 20 1.05 9.11 23.95
CA ALA A 20 1.59 10.14 23.08
C ALA A 20 3.12 10.20 23.19
N ALA A 21 3.66 10.23 24.40
CA ALA A 21 5.10 10.32 24.66
C ALA A 21 5.90 9.24 23.92
N ALA A 22 5.33 8.04 23.77
CA ALA A 22 5.94 6.94 23.03
C ALA A 22 6.28 7.30 21.57
N TYR A 23 5.67 8.32 20.96
CA TYR A 23 5.93 8.74 19.57
C TYR A 23 7.20 9.59 19.38
N GLY A 24 7.83 10.05 20.47
CA GLY A 24 9.06 10.83 20.45
C GLY A 24 10.01 10.46 21.58
N ASP A 25 11.11 11.19 21.72
CA ASP A 25 12.15 10.84 22.70
C ASP A 25 11.98 11.59 24.04
N GLN A 26 10.92 12.40 24.18
CA GLN A 26 10.65 13.29 25.31
C GLN A 26 9.81 12.63 26.43
N HIS A 27 10.02 11.34 26.69
CA HIS A 27 9.26 10.54 27.65
C HIS A 27 9.20 11.17 29.05
N GLN A 28 10.34 11.61 29.58
CA GLN A 28 10.43 12.21 30.91
C GLN A 28 9.70 13.56 30.99
N ALA A 29 9.69 14.35 29.91
CA ALA A 29 8.98 15.63 29.86
C ALA A 29 7.46 15.42 29.94
N CYS A 30 6.94 14.45 29.17
CA CYS A 30 5.55 14.02 29.26
C CYS A 30 5.19 13.47 30.64
N LEU A 31 6.07 12.66 31.24
CA LEU A 31 5.87 12.10 32.57
C LEU A 31 5.73 13.20 33.64
N ASN A 32 6.63 14.19 33.62
CA ASN A 32 6.63 15.31 34.56
C ASN A 32 5.39 16.21 34.44
N LYS A 33 4.74 16.24 33.27
CA LYS A 33 3.49 16.98 33.05
C LYS A 33 2.25 16.16 33.41
N SER A 34 2.34 14.84 33.31
CA SER A 34 1.22 13.93 33.56
C SER A 34 1.03 13.64 35.05
N PHE A 35 2.09 13.73 35.85
CA PHE A 35 2.05 13.45 37.28
C PHE A 35 2.67 14.57 38.12
N PRO A 36 2.15 14.84 39.32
CA PRO A 36 2.80 15.70 40.29
C PRO A 36 4.21 15.23 40.66
N ALA A 37 5.15 16.18 40.83
CA ALA A 37 6.54 15.88 41.15
C ALA A 37 6.74 15.04 42.44
N HIS A 38 5.81 15.13 43.39
CA HIS A 38 5.89 14.38 44.65
C HIS A 38 5.60 12.88 44.51
N GLU A 39 5.07 12.41 43.36
CA GLU A 39 4.87 10.98 43.10
C GLU A 39 6.18 10.23 42.76
N ASN A 40 7.27 10.97 42.48
CA ASN A 40 8.61 10.44 42.20
C ASN A 40 8.63 9.30 41.15
N ARG A 41 7.84 9.47 40.07
CA ARG A 41 7.81 8.51 38.96
C ARG A 41 9.03 8.67 38.06
N ALA A 42 9.56 7.56 37.56
CA ALA A 42 10.74 7.55 36.70
C ALA A 42 10.58 6.57 35.52
N ILE A 43 11.23 6.87 34.40
CA ILE A 43 11.40 5.91 33.31
C ILE A 43 12.39 4.84 33.78
N LEU A 44 11.93 3.60 33.84
CA LEU A 44 12.73 2.44 34.26
C LEU A 44 13.49 1.83 33.08
N ASP A 45 12.83 1.75 31.93
CA ASP A 45 13.36 1.12 30.73
C ASP A 45 12.73 1.71 29.46
N THR A 46 13.43 1.64 28.33
CA THR A 46 12.96 2.10 27.02
C THR A 46 13.51 1.17 25.95
N GLN A 47 12.63 0.65 25.11
CA GLN A 47 12.94 -0.36 24.10
C GLN A 47 12.58 0.16 22.73
N LYS A 48 13.42 -0.20 21.77
CA LYS A 48 13.25 0.15 20.37
C LYS A 48 13.84 -0.94 19.51
N GLU A 49 12.97 -1.76 18.97
CA GLU A 49 13.34 -2.94 18.20
C GLU A 49 12.73 -2.90 16.80
N ASP A 50 13.39 -3.54 15.84
CA ASP A 50 12.83 -3.72 14.50
C ASP A 50 11.79 -4.86 14.54
N CYS A 51 10.52 -4.57 14.23
CA CYS A 51 9.42 -5.52 14.41
C CYS A 51 8.82 -6.10 13.12
N ASP A 52 9.33 -5.68 11.96
CA ASP A 52 9.03 -6.37 10.70
C ASP A 52 10.22 -6.35 9.73
N SER A 53 10.16 -7.26 8.75
CA SER A 53 11.14 -7.41 7.66
C SER A 53 11.21 -6.19 6.72
N LEU A 54 10.42 -5.15 6.98
CA LEU A 54 10.35 -3.88 6.25
C LEU A 54 11.07 -2.75 7.00
N GLY A 55 11.63 -3.02 8.19
CA GLY A 55 12.39 -2.06 9.01
C GLY A 55 11.52 -1.06 9.78
N ASN A 56 10.26 -1.39 10.08
CA ASN A 56 9.48 -0.61 11.04
C ASN A 56 9.95 -0.94 12.47
N THR A 57 10.14 0.10 13.27
CA THR A 57 10.48 -0.06 14.70
C THR A 57 9.21 -0.19 15.53
N CYS A 58 9.21 -1.11 16.48
CA CYS A 58 8.28 -1.14 17.58
C CYS A 58 8.99 -0.58 18.81
N GLU A 59 8.30 0.28 19.55
CA GLU A 59 8.86 0.98 20.70
C GLU A 59 7.92 0.85 21.88
N GLY A 60 8.50 0.73 23.06
CA GLY A 60 7.79 0.70 24.32
C GLY A 60 8.70 1.20 25.45
N TYR A 61 8.10 1.61 26.55
CA TYR A 61 8.86 2.03 27.72
C TYR A 61 8.08 1.74 29.00
N VAL A 62 8.80 1.67 30.12
CA VAL A 62 8.23 1.33 31.42
C VAL A 62 8.43 2.49 32.38
N VAL A 63 7.34 2.91 33.03
CA VAL A 63 7.34 3.89 34.11
C VAL A 63 7.21 3.16 35.44
N LEU A 64 8.09 3.48 36.39
CA LEU A 64 8.00 3.03 37.78
C LEU A 64 7.42 4.13 38.65
N SER A 65 6.38 3.82 39.42
CA SER A 65 5.94 4.63 40.56
C SER A 65 6.29 3.93 41.87
N PRO A 66 7.34 4.38 42.57
CA PRO A 66 7.75 3.76 43.83
C PRO A 66 6.73 4.01 44.95
N ILE A 67 6.00 5.12 44.91
CA ILE A 67 5.02 5.49 45.95
C ILE A 67 3.71 4.74 45.74
N ALA A 68 3.18 4.74 44.51
CA ALA A 68 1.94 4.03 44.19
C ALA A 68 2.13 2.50 44.09
N LYS A 69 3.38 2.01 44.10
CA LYS A 69 3.76 0.62 43.81
C LYS A 69 3.11 0.16 42.49
N GLU A 70 3.42 0.89 41.42
CA GLU A 70 2.83 0.66 40.10
C GLU A 70 3.92 0.67 39.02
N LEU A 71 3.78 -0.23 38.04
CA LEU A 71 4.46 -0.20 36.76
C LEU A 71 3.46 0.23 35.68
N ILE A 72 3.79 1.22 34.87
CA ILE A 72 3.03 1.57 33.67
C ILE A 72 3.85 1.16 32.45
N ILE A 73 3.34 0.21 31.69
CA ILE A 73 3.98 -0.29 30.46
C ILE A 73 3.26 0.35 29.28
N VAL A 74 4.02 1.11 28.50
CA VAL A 74 3.49 1.94 27.42
C VAL A 74 4.05 1.44 26.10
N PHE A 75 3.16 1.24 25.12
CA PHE A 75 3.55 0.86 23.77
C PHE A 75 3.22 1.95 22.77
N ARG A 76 4.14 2.18 21.83
CA ARG A 76 3.94 3.11 20.73
C ARG A 76 3.08 2.50 19.63
N GLY A 77 2.24 3.31 19.01
CA GLY A 77 1.66 2.97 17.71
C GLY A 77 2.63 3.09 16.53
N THR A 78 2.13 2.84 15.32
CA THR A 78 2.95 2.96 14.10
C THR A 78 3.30 4.43 13.85
N LYS A 79 4.58 4.74 13.58
CA LYS A 79 4.97 6.07 13.05
C LYS A 79 4.34 6.31 11.68
N THR A 80 4.13 5.22 10.94
CA THR A 80 3.58 5.12 9.59
C THR A 80 2.07 5.43 9.61
N LYS A 81 1.41 5.98 8.56
CA LYS A 81 -0.06 6.17 8.52
C LYS A 81 -0.89 4.95 9.01
N ALA A 82 -2.10 5.18 9.50
CA ALA A 82 -3.12 4.13 9.75
C ALA A 82 -3.42 3.27 8.50
N GLN A 83 -3.10 3.78 7.31
CA GLN A 83 -3.11 3.04 6.05
C GLN A 83 -2.12 1.85 6.03
N LEU A 84 -1.01 1.89 6.77
CA LEU A 84 -0.08 0.75 6.89
C LEU A 84 -0.52 -0.28 7.91
N LEU A 85 -1.35 0.15 8.86
CA LEU A 85 -2.12 -0.78 9.66
C LEU A 85 -3.11 -1.50 8.73
N LEU A 86 -3.88 -0.78 7.91
CA LEU A 86 -4.74 -1.39 6.90
C LEU A 86 -4.01 -2.35 5.93
N GLU A 87 -2.88 -1.95 5.34
CA GLU A 87 -2.07 -2.78 4.43
C GLU A 87 -1.44 -4.00 5.12
N GLY A 88 -0.97 -3.84 6.36
CA GLY A 88 -0.43 -4.95 7.18
C GLY A 88 -1.50 -5.95 7.62
N TRP A 89 -2.77 -5.56 7.55
CA TRP A 89 -3.92 -6.39 7.90
C TRP A 89 -4.53 -7.17 6.75
N ASP A 90 -4.34 -6.71 5.51
CA ASP A 90 -4.74 -7.43 4.28
C ASP A 90 -3.88 -8.69 4.02
N SER A 91 -2.84 -8.90 4.83
CA SER A 91 -2.21 -10.21 4.99
C SER A 91 -3.17 -11.15 5.73
N LEU A 92 -4.14 -11.69 5.00
CA LEU A 92 -5.12 -12.75 5.35
C LEU A 92 -4.41 -14.07 5.77
N GLN A 93 -3.48 -13.99 6.72
CA GLN A 93 -2.95 -15.15 7.39
C GLN A 93 -3.95 -15.58 8.46
N PRO A 94 -4.23 -16.89 8.61
CA PRO A 94 -5.02 -17.37 9.72
C PRO A 94 -4.38 -16.87 11.03
N GLY A 95 -5.22 -16.38 11.94
CA GLY A 95 -4.76 -15.91 13.25
C GLY A 95 -3.97 -17.00 13.98
N ALA A 96 -3.00 -16.61 14.80
CA ALA A 96 -2.16 -17.54 15.55
C ALA A 96 -2.70 -17.70 16.97
N ASP A 97 -2.72 -18.93 17.49
CA ASP A 97 -3.13 -19.17 18.87
C ASP A 97 -2.23 -18.40 19.85
N PHE A 98 -2.87 -17.68 20.78
CA PHE A 98 -2.20 -16.90 21.80
C PHE A 98 -2.25 -17.64 23.15
N PHE A 99 -1.35 -18.62 23.32
CA PHE A 99 -1.21 -19.37 24.57
C PHE A 99 -2.49 -20.08 25.02
N GLY A 100 -3.25 -20.66 24.08
CA GLY A 100 -4.53 -21.30 24.34
C GLY A 100 -5.62 -20.32 24.82
N MET A 101 -5.50 -19.03 24.46
CA MET A 101 -6.56 -18.05 24.66
C MET A 101 -7.45 -17.90 23.43
N GLY A 102 -7.08 -18.45 22.28
CA GLY A 102 -7.71 -18.19 20.99
C GLY A 102 -6.79 -17.41 20.05
N ASN A 103 -7.24 -17.22 18.82
CA ASN A 103 -6.40 -16.68 17.76
C ASN A 103 -6.24 -15.16 17.87
N VAL A 104 -5.02 -14.66 17.69
CA VAL A 104 -4.70 -13.23 17.57
C VAL A 104 -4.10 -12.92 16.21
N ASN A 105 -4.19 -11.66 15.79
CA ASN A 105 -3.56 -11.23 14.55
C ASN A 105 -2.03 -11.40 14.64
N ARG A 106 -1.44 -12.04 13.62
CA ARG A 106 -0.03 -12.43 13.62
C ARG A 106 0.93 -11.24 13.58
N TYR A 107 0.51 -10.11 13.01
CA TYR A 107 1.30 -8.89 13.01
C TYR A 107 1.46 -8.34 14.44
N PHE A 108 0.38 -8.27 15.23
CA PHE A 108 0.49 -7.88 16.65
C PHE A 108 1.27 -8.89 17.46
N LEU A 109 1.08 -10.18 17.19
CA LEU A 109 1.83 -11.22 17.89
C LEU A 109 3.33 -11.08 17.69
N ASN A 110 3.78 -10.91 16.45
CA ASN A 110 5.21 -10.77 16.15
C ASN A 110 5.80 -9.53 16.83
N ALA A 111 5.13 -8.38 16.72
CA ALA A 111 5.57 -7.16 17.39
C ALA A 111 5.58 -7.29 18.94
N HIS A 112 4.60 -8.00 19.51
CA HIS A 112 4.58 -8.31 20.93
C HIS A 112 5.75 -9.21 21.33
N LEU A 113 6.03 -10.27 20.57
CA LEU A 113 7.12 -11.21 20.87
C LEU A 113 8.50 -10.55 20.83
N VAL A 114 8.68 -9.53 19.97
CA VAL A 114 9.92 -8.76 19.88
C VAL A 114 10.14 -7.89 21.12
N LEU A 115 9.11 -7.21 21.63
CA LEU A 115 9.22 -6.33 22.81
C LEU A 115 9.08 -7.06 24.16
N TRP A 116 8.69 -8.34 24.14
CA TRP A 116 8.36 -9.06 25.37
C TRP A 116 9.55 -9.36 26.30
N PRO A 117 10.74 -9.78 25.84
CA PRO A 117 11.79 -10.29 26.72
C PRO A 117 12.21 -9.33 27.85
N GLU A 118 12.32 -8.05 27.55
CA GLU A 118 12.73 -6.98 28.46
C GLU A 118 11.59 -6.64 29.43
N ILE A 119 10.34 -6.67 28.96
CA ILE A 119 9.15 -6.53 29.81
C ILE A 119 9.04 -7.71 30.78
N GLU A 120 9.28 -8.92 30.31
CA GLU A 120 9.29 -10.13 31.12
C GLU A 120 10.36 -10.05 32.22
N GLN A 121 11.55 -9.55 31.90
CA GLN A 121 12.61 -9.33 32.87
C GLN A 121 12.15 -8.40 34.01
N ILE A 122 11.46 -7.31 33.69
CA ILE A 122 10.94 -6.37 34.70
C ILE A 122 9.80 -7.01 35.52
N LEU A 123 8.90 -7.75 34.88
CA LEU A 123 7.76 -8.38 35.55
C LEU A 123 8.17 -9.52 36.49
N THR A 124 9.27 -10.20 36.17
CA THR A 124 9.87 -11.30 36.96
C THR A 124 10.83 -10.82 38.05
N ASP A 125 11.33 -9.59 37.97
CA ASP A 125 12.17 -9.02 39.02
C ASP A 125 11.41 -8.97 40.35
N THR A 126 11.98 -9.67 41.34
CA THR A 126 11.47 -9.74 42.72
C THR A 126 11.21 -8.38 43.35
N LYS A 127 11.95 -7.33 42.94
CA LYS A 127 11.76 -5.96 43.42
C LYS A 127 10.38 -5.39 43.08
N TYR A 128 9.82 -5.80 41.94
CA TYR A 128 8.55 -5.26 41.44
C TYR A 128 7.38 -6.21 41.58
N LYS A 129 7.57 -7.41 42.16
CA LYS A 129 6.55 -8.48 42.26
C LYS A 129 5.20 -8.01 42.82
N ASP A 130 5.21 -7.12 43.81
CA ASP A 130 3.99 -6.61 44.45
C ASP A 130 3.42 -5.34 43.78
N HIS A 131 4.00 -4.89 42.66
CA HIS A 131 3.51 -3.71 41.95
C HIS A 131 2.31 -4.06 41.07
N ARG A 132 1.30 -3.19 41.09
CA ARG A 132 0.22 -3.20 40.09
C ARG A 132 0.80 -2.86 38.71
N VAL A 133 0.19 -3.37 37.66
CA VAL A 133 0.66 -3.14 36.29
C VAL A 133 -0.45 -2.53 35.45
N THR A 134 -0.17 -1.38 34.88
CA THR A 134 -1.09 -0.64 34.00
C THR A 134 -0.51 -0.65 32.59
N PHE A 135 -1.31 -1.10 31.62
CA PHE A 135 -0.94 -1.13 30.21
C PHE A 135 -1.67 -0.03 29.46
N THR A 136 -0.97 0.68 28.58
CA THR A 136 -1.58 1.68 27.70
C THR A 136 -0.86 1.76 26.36
N GLY A 137 -1.59 2.26 25.37
CA GLY A 137 -1.07 2.52 24.04
C GLY A 137 -2.14 3.09 23.13
N HIS A 138 -1.69 3.77 22.09
CA HIS A 138 -2.52 4.35 21.05
C HIS A 138 -2.36 3.56 19.74
N SER A 139 -3.44 3.35 19.00
CA SER A 139 -3.40 2.66 17.69
C SER A 139 -2.83 1.25 17.82
N LEU A 140 -1.82 0.88 17.00
CA LEU A 140 -1.03 -0.36 17.15
C LEU A 140 -0.54 -0.59 18.59
N GLY A 141 -0.13 0.47 19.30
CA GLY A 141 0.31 0.39 20.68
C GLY A 141 -0.80 -0.12 21.61
N GLY A 142 -2.06 0.18 21.31
CA GLY A 142 -3.20 -0.37 22.04
C GLY A 142 -3.32 -1.89 21.85
N ALA A 143 -3.07 -2.41 20.65
CA ALA A 143 -3.06 -3.85 20.39
C ALA A 143 -1.92 -4.56 21.15
N LEU A 144 -0.73 -3.96 21.17
CA LEU A 144 0.42 -4.50 21.91
C LEU A 144 0.19 -4.45 23.43
N ALA A 145 -0.42 -3.37 23.93
CA ALA A 145 -0.83 -3.24 25.32
C ALA A 145 -1.81 -4.35 25.73
N SER A 146 -2.76 -4.67 24.85
CA SER A 146 -3.69 -5.79 25.05
C SER A 146 -2.97 -7.14 25.13
N LEU A 147 -2.14 -7.48 24.14
CA LEU A 147 -1.39 -8.75 24.16
C LEU A 147 -0.48 -8.86 25.39
N ALA A 148 0.18 -7.77 25.77
CA ALA A 148 1.03 -7.72 26.96
C ALA A 148 0.23 -7.95 28.24
N ALA A 149 -0.90 -7.25 28.42
CA ALA A 149 -1.77 -7.42 29.58
C ALA A 149 -2.31 -8.87 29.67
N ALA A 150 -2.75 -9.41 28.54
CA ALA A 150 -3.22 -10.79 28.42
C ALA A 150 -2.16 -11.80 28.85
N ARG A 151 -0.93 -11.66 28.32
CA ARG A 151 0.20 -12.54 28.65
C ARG A 151 0.61 -12.42 30.11
N THR A 152 0.65 -11.19 30.65
CA THR A 152 0.93 -10.93 32.08
C THR A 152 -0.04 -11.68 32.99
N ALA A 153 -1.34 -11.69 32.66
CA ALA A 153 -2.36 -12.42 33.40
C ALA A 153 -2.23 -13.95 33.19
N LYS A 154 -2.18 -14.38 31.93
CA LYS A 154 -2.23 -15.80 31.53
C LYS A 154 -1.04 -16.61 32.03
N GLN A 155 0.16 -16.03 32.00
CA GLN A 155 1.38 -16.67 32.47
C GLN A 155 1.62 -16.45 33.98
N GLY A 156 0.69 -15.80 34.68
CA GLY A 156 0.71 -15.70 36.14
C GLY A 156 1.71 -14.69 36.70
N TYR A 157 2.23 -13.77 35.89
CA TYR A 157 3.12 -12.71 36.40
C TYR A 157 2.35 -11.80 37.37
N ARG A 158 1.10 -11.45 37.06
CA ARG A 158 0.20 -10.73 37.98
C ARG A 158 -1.22 -11.28 37.91
N PRO A 159 -1.96 -11.32 39.03
CA PRO A 159 -3.38 -11.63 39.00
C PRO A 159 -4.16 -10.49 38.34
N GLY A 160 -5.28 -10.83 37.69
CA GLY A 160 -6.07 -9.87 36.92
C GLY A 160 -6.54 -8.62 37.65
N ASN A 161 -6.78 -8.69 38.96
CA ASN A 161 -7.16 -7.54 39.79
C ASN A 161 -6.00 -6.53 40.05
N MET A 162 -4.77 -6.95 39.75
CA MET A 162 -3.56 -6.10 39.77
C MET A 162 -3.22 -5.56 38.38
N ILE A 163 -4.00 -5.90 37.34
CA ILE A 163 -3.78 -5.46 35.97
C ILE A 163 -4.85 -4.44 35.60
N LYS A 164 -4.42 -3.32 35.01
CA LYS A 164 -5.28 -2.33 34.36
C LYS A 164 -4.87 -2.19 32.90
N ILE A 165 -5.83 -1.93 32.02
CA ILE A 165 -5.55 -1.55 30.65
C ILE A 165 -6.53 -0.46 30.19
N VAL A 166 -5.95 0.61 29.63
CA VAL A 166 -6.72 1.67 28.94
C VAL A 166 -6.00 1.97 27.64
N THR A 167 -6.70 1.85 26.52
CA THR A 167 -6.14 2.04 25.17
C THR A 167 -6.91 3.08 24.38
N PHE A 168 -6.28 3.67 23.36
CA PHE A 168 -6.84 4.74 22.54
C PHE A 168 -6.83 4.32 21.07
N GLY A 169 -8.00 4.30 20.42
CA GLY A 169 -8.09 3.91 19.01
C GLY A 169 -7.60 2.48 18.77
N GLN A 170 -7.85 1.59 19.73
CA GLN A 170 -7.37 0.21 19.67
C GLN A 170 -8.13 -0.58 18.60
N PRO A 171 -7.43 -1.25 17.68
CA PRO A 171 -8.07 -2.15 16.71
C PRO A 171 -8.57 -3.46 17.34
N ARG A 172 -9.31 -4.29 16.58
CA ARG A 172 -9.62 -5.66 17.02
C ARG A 172 -8.34 -6.52 16.97
N VAL A 173 -8.00 -7.13 18.10
CA VAL A 173 -6.69 -7.79 18.32
C VAL A 173 -6.73 -9.28 18.02
N GLY A 174 -7.84 -9.95 18.34
CA GLY A 174 -7.98 -11.39 18.21
C GLY A 174 -9.42 -11.83 18.02
N SER A 175 -9.65 -13.12 18.13
CA SER A 175 -10.94 -13.75 17.89
C SER A 175 -11.91 -13.57 19.05
N LEU A 176 -13.18 -13.94 18.86
CA LEU A 176 -14.17 -13.93 19.93
C LEU A 176 -13.76 -14.81 21.13
N GLU A 177 -13.08 -15.93 20.87
CA GLU A 177 -12.52 -16.78 21.92
C GLU A 177 -11.45 -16.05 22.74
N TYR A 178 -10.50 -15.38 22.05
CA TYR A 178 -9.50 -14.51 22.68
C TYR A 178 -10.15 -13.43 23.53
N ALA A 179 -11.17 -12.76 22.99
CA ALA A 179 -11.85 -11.68 23.69
C ALA A 179 -12.55 -12.14 24.98
N ARG A 180 -13.23 -13.30 24.95
CA ARG A 180 -13.86 -13.89 26.14
C ARG A 180 -12.84 -14.27 27.19
N ASN A 181 -11.75 -14.93 26.77
CA ASN A 181 -10.70 -15.36 27.68
C ASN A 181 -9.96 -14.17 28.30
N PHE A 182 -9.76 -13.09 27.55
CA PHE A 182 -9.23 -11.83 28.06
C PHE A 182 -10.12 -11.23 29.15
N ASP A 183 -11.40 -11.02 28.86
CA ASP A 183 -12.36 -10.39 29.77
C ASP A 183 -12.55 -11.18 31.07
N ASN A 184 -12.45 -12.51 31.01
CA ASN A 184 -12.54 -13.37 32.19
C ASN A 184 -11.36 -13.20 33.15
N MET A 185 -10.22 -12.72 32.65
CA MET A 185 -9.02 -12.51 33.46
C MET A 185 -8.89 -11.05 33.93
N ILE A 186 -9.15 -10.07 33.07
CA ILE A 186 -8.83 -8.65 33.34
C ILE A 186 -10.11 -7.81 33.32
N TYR A 187 -10.58 -7.43 34.51
CA TYR A 187 -11.83 -6.67 34.66
C TYR A 187 -11.68 -5.17 34.36
N TYR A 188 -10.53 -4.57 34.67
CA TYR A 188 -10.28 -3.15 34.43
C TYR A 188 -9.69 -2.96 33.03
N SER A 189 -10.55 -3.03 32.02
CA SER A 189 -10.17 -2.99 30.60
C SER A 189 -11.07 -2.05 29.82
N PHE A 190 -10.52 -0.91 29.37
CA PHE A 190 -11.26 0.14 28.66
C PHE A 190 -10.61 0.50 27.33
N ARG A 191 -11.42 0.59 26.27
CA ARG A 191 -11.00 1.09 24.94
C ARG A 191 -11.65 2.44 24.71
N VAL A 192 -10.86 3.51 24.62
CA VAL A 192 -11.35 4.86 24.35
C VAL A 192 -11.40 5.10 22.84
N VAL A 193 -12.57 5.46 22.34
CA VAL A 193 -12.84 5.70 20.91
C VAL A 193 -13.41 7.10 20.72
N PHE A 194 -12.86 7.84 19.75
CA PHE A 194 -13.32 9.20 19.43
C PHE A 194 -14.07 9.22 18.11
N ARG A 195 -15.27 9.80 18.10
CA ARG A 195 -16.07 10.09 16.91
C ARG A 195 -16.13 8.89 15.94
N ARG A 196 -15.60 9.08 14.73
CA ARG A 196 -15.59 8.13 13.62
C ARG A 196 -14.16 7.65 13.39
N ASP A 197 -13.40 7.41 14.45
CA ASP A 197 -12.13 6.70 14.33
C ASP A 197 -12.38 5.32 13.71
N ILE A 198 -11.79 5.08 12.53
CA ILE A 198 -11.94 3.84 11.77
C ILE A 198 -11.12 2.68 12.35
N VAL A 199 -10.03 2.96 13.08
CA VAL A 199 -9.07 1.92 13.50
C VAL A 199 -9.68 0.88 14.44
N PRO A 200 -10.52 1.25 15.43
CA PRO A 200 -11.27 0.27 16.21
C PRO A 200 -12.15 -0.65 15.38
N HIS A 201 -12.60 -0.24 14.20
CA HIS A 201 -13.45 -1.08 13.35
C HIS A 201 -12.65 -1.99 12.42
N LEU A 202 -11.34 -2.07 12.62
CA LEU A 202 -10.42 -2.88 11.82
C LEU A 202 -9.68 -3.91 12.69
N PRO A 203 -9.42 -5.11 12.15
CA PRO A 203 -10.00 -5.64 10.93
C PRO A 203 -11.50 -5.92 11.15
N ALA A 204 -12.26 -6.04 10.07
CA ALA A 204 -13.71 -6.21 10.15
C ALA A 204 -14.06 -7.53 10.86
N CYS A 205 -15.03 -7.49 11.78
CA CYS A 205 -15.66 -8.69 12.30
C CYS A 205 -16.58 -9.33 11.23
N LEU A 206 -16.85 -10.63 11.35
CA LEU A 206 -17.91 -11.25 10.56
C LEU A 206 -19.26 -10.65 10.99
N LYS A 207 -20.09 -10.22 10.04
CA LYS A 207 -21.40 -9.63 10.32
C LYS A 207 -22.50 -10.68 10.30
N ASN A 208 -23.43 -10.61 11.25
CA ASN A 208 -24.58 -11.51 11.29
C ASN A 208 -25.55 -11.17 10.14
N ASN A 209 -25.71 -12.07 9.17
CA ASN A 209 -26.40 -11.81 7.91
C ASN A 209 -27.73 -12.58 7.78
N THR A 210 -28.54 -12.57 8.84
CA THR A 210 -29.79 -13.35 8.94
C THR A 210 -30.85 -13.07 7.87
N ASN A 211 -30.78 -11.96 7.12
CA ASN A 211 -31.83 -11.57 6.18
C ASN A 211 -31.40 -11.46 4.70
N GLY A 212 -30.15 -11.78 4.34
CA GLY A 212 -29.69 -11.92 2.93
C GLY A 212 -29.78 -10.67 2.02
N LEU A 213 -30.40 -9.58 2.47
CA LEU A 213 -30.52 -8.31 1.77
C LEU A 213 -29.60 -7.28 2.44
N ASP A 214 -28.82 -6.57 1.61
CA ASP A 214 -28.13 -5.36 2.03
C ASP A 214 -29.14 -4.21 2.01
N ASP A 215 -29.73 -3.91 3.16
CA ASP A 215 -30.70 -2.83 3.35
C ASP A 215 -30.02 -1.49 3.65
N GLY A 216 -28.69 -1.41 3.53
CA GLY A 216 -27.95 -0.21 3.85
C GLY A 216 -27.87 0.11 5.35
N THR A 217 -28.22 -0.81 6.26
CA THR A 217 -28.04 -0.63 7.72
C THR A 217 -26.74 -1.27 8.24
N ALA A 218 -26.23 -0.78 9.38
CA ALA A 218 -25.04 -1.37 10.02
C ALA A 218 -25.45 -2.65 10.76
N LYS A 219 -24.73 -3.75 10.54
CA LYS A 219 -25.06 -5.07 11.10
C LYS A 219 -24.17 -5.38 12.32
N PRO A 220 -24.69 -6.09 13.33
CA PRO A 220 -23.90 -6.54 14.47
C PRO A 220 -22.87 -7.59 14.06
N CYS A 221 -21.77 -7.68 14.81
CA CYS A 221 -20.82 -8.78 14.68
C CYS A 221 -21.50 -10.11 15.03
N ASP A 222 -21.17 -11.17 14.29
CA ASP A 222 -21.70 -12.51 14.52
C ASP A 222 -21.02 -13.16 15.72
N THR A 223 -21.80 -13.42 16.77
CA THR A 223 -21.32 -14.08 17.99
C THR A 223 -21.25 -15.61 17.89
N ALA A 224 -21.75 -16.19 16.78
CA ALA A 224 -21.62 -17.61 16.48
C ALA A 224 -20.25 -17.94 15.86
N ASP A 225 -19.57 -16.95 15.29
CA ASP A 225 -18.23 -17.10 14.76
C ASP A 225 -17.16 -16.93 15.85
N LEU A 226 -16.31 -17.94 15.99
CA LEU A 226 -15.28 -17.97 17.03
C LEU A 226 -13.90 -17.52 16.55
N ASN A 227 -13.73 -17.29 15.24
CA ASN A 227 -12.42 -17.22 14.60
C ASN A 227 -12.09 -15.85 14.00
N HIS A 228 -13.10 -15.04 13.66
CA HIS A 228 -12.93 -13.69 13.13
C HIS A 228 -12.68 -12.69 14.24
N ALA A 229 -12.15 -11.54 13.82
CA ALA A 229 -11.75 -10.47 14.72
C ALA A 229 -12.92 -9.96 15.57
N TYR A 230 -12.67 -9.80 16.86
CA TYR A 230 -13.64 -9.41 17.85
C TYR A 230 -12.96 -8.61 18.98
N HIS A 231 -13.66 -7.61 19.52
CA HIS A 231 -13.14 -6.76 20.58
C HIS A 231 -13.20 -7.39 21.98
N HIS A 232 -12.24 -7.02 22.82
CA HIS A 232 -12.17 -7.35 24.25
C HIS A 232 -12.10 -6.07 25.09
N GLY A 233 -12.63 -6.07 26.31
CA GLY A 233 -12.75 -4.87 27.15
C GLY A 233 -14.02 -4.04 26.85
N THR A 234 -14.27 -3.02 27.66
CA THR A 234 -15.44 -2.14 27.49
C THR A 234 -15.06 -0.91 26.67
N GLU A 235 -15.83 -0.59 25.64
CA GLU A 235 -15.65 0.66 24.88
C GLU A 235 -16.18 1.86 25.68
N ILE A 236 -15.43 2.95 25.64
CA ILE A 236 -15.81 4.28 26.10
C ILE A 236 -15.80 5.19 24.88
N TRP A 237 -16.97 5.50 24.36
CA TRP A 237 -17.12 6.22 23.11
C TRP A 237 -17.45 7.70 23.37
N TYR A 238 -16.64 8.58 22.79
CA TYR A 238 -16.87 10.03 22.78
C TYR A 238 -17.43 10.42 21.41
N PRO A 239 -18.76 10.53 21.26
CA PRO A 239 -19.40 10.70 19.94
C PRO A 239 -19.16 12.08 19.33
N ASP A 240 -18.94 13.10 20.15
CA ASP A 240 -18.98 14.51 19.70
C ASP A 240 -17.69 15.27 20.00
N ASP A 241 -17.23 15.25 21.25
CA ASP A 241 -16.10 16.04 21.77
C ASP A 241 -15.36 15.29 22.89
N MET A 242 -14.11 15.66 23.15
CA MET A 242 -13.27 15.13 24.25
C MET A 242 -12.68 16.25 25.13
N SER A 243 -13.31 17.43 25.17
CA SER A 243 -12.95 18.44 26.16
C SER A 243 -13.20 17.96 27.59
N HIS A 244 -12.62 18.65 28.57
CA HIS A 244 -12.70 18.23 29.96
C HIS A 244 -14.16 18.19 30.45
N GLY A 245 -14.63 17.00 30.84
CA GLY A 245 -16.03 16.79 31.23
C GLY A 245 -17.00 16.65 30.05
N ALA A 246 -16.51 16.41 28.83
CA ALA A 246 -17.34 16.07 27.69
C ALA A 246 -18.13 14.78 27.94
N ASN A 247 -19.31 14.68 27.33
CA ASN A 247 -20.14 13.49 27.45
C ASN A 247 -19.52 12.31 26.71
N TYR A 248 -19.50 11.16 27.37
CA TYR A 248 -19.11 9.88 26.78
C TYR A 248 -20.18 8.82 27.05
N ILE A 249 -20.16 7.75 26.25
CA ILE A 249 -21.04 6.61 26.35
C ILE A 249 -20.21 5.41 26.82
N GLU A 250 -20.67 4.75 27.89
CA GLU A 250 -20.11 3.48 28.35
C GLU A 250 -20.83 2.33 27.65
N CYS A 251 -20.13 1.67 26.73
CA CYS A 251 -20.71 0.74 25.76
C CYS A 251 -20.87 -0.66 26.35
N THR A 252 -21.89 -0.82 27.18
CA THR A 252 -22.21 -2.05 27.92
C THR A 252 -23.32 -2.88 27.26
N GLY A 253 -23.79 -2.47 26.09
CA GLY A 253 -24.87 -3.13 25.34
C GLY A 253 -24.42 -4.40 24.60
N LEU A 254 -25.19 -4.75 23.57
CA LEU A 254 -25.07 -6.00 22.83
C LEU A 254 -24.82 -5.77 21.33
N PRO A 255 -24.03 -6.65 20.67
CA PRO A 255 -23.21 -7.71 21.25
C PRO A 255 -22.15 -7.18 22.22
N LYS A 256 -21.85 -7.94 23.30
CA LYS A 256 -20.86 -7.52 24.30
C LYS A 256 -19.54 -7.21 23.59
N ASN A 257 -18.92 -6.09 23.95
CA ASN A 257 -17.69 -5.52 23.37
C ASN A 257 -17.81 -4.98 21.93
N GLU A 258 -18.96 -5.13 21.26
CA GLU A 258 -19.24 -4.64 19.89
C GLU A 258 -20.64 -3.97 19.88
N ASP A 259 -20.89 -3.06 20.83
CA ASP A 259 -22.22 -2.51 21.09
C ASP A 259 -22.70 -1.63 19.92
N MET A 260 -23.77 -2.08 19.25
CA MET A 260 -24.39 -1.36 18.12
C MET A 260 -25.02 -0.01 18.50
N LYS A 261 -25.07 0.36 19.78
CA LYS A 261 -25.47 1.71 20.21
C LYS A 261 -24.31 2.70 20.25
N CYS A 262 -23.07 2.20 20.17
CA CYS A 262 -21.84 2.97 20.20
C CYS A 262 -21.22 3.12 18.80
N SER A 263 -19.88 3.18 18.71
CA SER A 263 -19.18 3.46 17.45
C SER A 263 -19.46 2.41 16.37
N ASP A 264 -19.80 1.15 16.72
CA ASP A 264 -20.09 0.09 15.74
C ASP A 264 -21.35 0.32 14.90
N ARG A 265 -22.16 1.33 15.23
CA ARG A 265 -23.27 1.79 14.39
C ARG A 265 -22.81 2.58 13.16
N ILE A 266 -21.57 3.08 13.18
CA ILE A 266 -21.03 3.97 12.16
C ILE A 266 -20.68 3.16 10.91
N LYS A 267 -21.07 3.68 9.76
CA LYS A 267 -20.61 3.18 8.46
C LYS A 267 -19.45 4.02 7.97
N PHE A 268 -18.43 3.34 7.48
CA PHE A 268 -17.23 3.96 6.93
C PHE A 268 -17.31 3.95 5.41
N PHE A 269 -17.12 5.12 4.81
CA PHE A 269 -17.13 5.29 3.37
C PHE A 269 -15.73 5.73 2.87
N PRO A 270 -15.22 5.17 1.77
CA PRO A 270 -13.85 5.43 1.30
C PRO A 270 -13.53 6.92 1.03
N ASP A 271 -14.52 7.69 0.57
CA ASP A 271 -14.44 9.13 0.27
C ASP A 271 -14.20 10.00 1.51
N GLN A 272 -14.52 9.50 2.71
CA GLN A 272 -14.36 10.20 3.98
C GLN A 272 -13.13 9.74 4.79
N SER A 273 -12.28 8.88 4.23
CA SER A 273 -11.11 8.27 4.89
C SER A 273 -10.20 9.27 5.62
N ASN A 274 -9.99 10.47 5.08
CA ASN A 274 -9.20 11.53 5.73
C ASN A 274 -9.82 12.01 7.05
N SER A 275 -11.15 12.11 7.14
CA SER A 275 -11.83 12.49 8.38
C SER A 275 -11.66 11.43 9.46
N TYR A 276 -11.75 10.15 9.10
CA TYR A 276 -11.61 9.06 10.07
C TYR A 276 -10.19 8.96 10.62
N ILE A 277 -9.20 9.19 9.75
CA ILE A 277 -7.79 9.27 10.16
C ILE A 277 -7.52 10.50 11.03
N TRP A 278 -8.25 11.60 10.81
CA TRP A 278 -8.18 12.75 11.68
C TRP A 278 -8.71 12.39 13.08
N ASP A 279 -9.90 11.79 13.18
CA ASP A 279 -10.47 11.34 14.47
C ASP A 279 -9.51 10.37 15.17
N HIS A 280 -8.91 9.43 14.43
CA HIS A 280 -7.90 8.50 14.96
C HIS A 280 -6.67 9.20 15.56
N ARG A 281 -6.30 10.39 15.10
CA ARG A 281 -5.10 11.09 15.56
C ARG A 281 -5.36 12.06 16.72
N HIS A 282 -6.62 12.30 17.05
CA HIS A 282 -7.01 13.32 18.01
C HIS A 282 -7.74 12.69 19.18
N TYR A 283 -7.13 12.80 20.36
CA TYR A 283 -7.74 12.34 21.61
C TYR A 283 -7.58 13.44 22.64
N PHE A 284 -8.65 13.76 23.36
CA PHE A 284 -8.62 14.76 24.44
C PHE A 284 -8.04 16.13 24.03
N GLN A 285 -8.38 16.59 22.82
CA GLN A 285 -7.93 17.85 22.18
C GLN A 285 -6.45 17.92 21.79
N VAL A 286 -5.71 16.83 21.87
CA VAL A 286 -4.31 16.78 21.41
C VAL A 286 -4.18 15.89 20.18
N ARG A 287 -3.31 16.30 19.26
CA ARG A 287 -2.88 15.44 18.15
C ARG A 287 -1.79 14.50 18.65
N VAL A 288 -2.15 13.24 18.93
CA VAL A 288 -1.40 12.31 19.78
C VAL A 288 0.09 12.18 19.40
N PRO A 289 0.47 11.91 18.13
CA PRO A 289 1.90 11.71 17.79
C PRO A 289 2.73 12.99 17.95
N GLU A 290 2.21 14.10 17.43
CA GLU A 290 2.81 15.43 17.43
C GLU A 290 2.98 15.98 18.85
N TYR A 291 1.92 15.90 19.65
CA TYR A 291 1.89 16.32 21.04
C TYR A 291 2.93 15.56 21.89
N GLY A 292 3.07 14.25 21.67
CA GLY A 292 4.09 13.44 22.32
C GLY A 292 5.53 13.84 21.97
N LYS A 293 5.81 14.06 20.67
CA LYS A 293 7.12 14.53 20.19
C LYS A 293 7.51 15.88 20.79
N ALA A 294 6.52 16.74 21.04
CA ALA A 294 6.68 18.02 21.70
C ALA A 294 6.89 17.92 23.24
N GLY A 295 7.00 16.71 23.79
CA GLY A 295 7.12 16.51 25.24
C GLY A 295 5.84 16.89 25.98
N CYS A 296 4.69 16.62 25.37
CA CYS A 296 3.35 16.90 25.89
C CYS A 296 3.17 18.39 26.20
N ASP A 297 3.66 19.28 25.32
CA ASP A 297 3.49 20.72 25.45
C ASP A 297 2.31 21.24 24.64
N GLU A 298 1.26 21.64 25.34
CA GLU A 298 0.06 22.25 24.75
C GLU A 298 0.32 23.63 24.12
N LYS A 299 1.47 24.26 24.40
CA LYS A 299 1.84 25.60 23.88
C LYS A 299 2.57 25.54 22.54
N LEU A 300 3.05 24.37 22.11
CA LEU A 300 3.65 24.18 20.80
C LEU A 300 2.54 23.94 19.74
N PRO A 301 2.72 24.31 18.45
CA PRO A 301 1.63 24.65 17.51
C PRO A 301 0.66 23.54 17.09
N GLU A 302 0.62 22.40 17.76
CA GLU A 302 -0.15 21.23 17.34
C GLU A 302 -1.23 20.82 18.37
N GLY A 303 -1.66 21.77 19.21
CA GLY A 303 -2.67 21.59 20.27
C GLY A 303 -3.99 22.37 20.12
N LYS A 304 -4.22 23.14 19.04
CA LYS A 304 -5.53 23.76 18.72
C LYS A 304 -5.73 23.86 17.20
N PRO A 305 -6.97 23.68 16.66
CA PRO A 305 -7.22 23.87 15.24
C PRO A 305 -6.87 25.31 14.82
N GLY A 306 -6.09 25.44 13.76
CA GLY A 306 -5.55 26.69 13.26
C GLY A 306 -6.62 27.61 12.65
N PHE A 307 -6.30 28.89 12.56
CA PHE A 307 -7.15 29.91 11.90
C PHE A 307 -7.51 29.54 10.45
N PHE A 308 -6.60 28.87 9.74
CA PHE A 308 -6.82 28.37 8.38
C PHE A 308 -7.82 27.20 8.30
N GLU A 309 -7.92 26.36 9.34
CA GLU A 309 -8.93 25.28 9.40
C GLU A 309 -10.33 25.83 9.68
N LYS A 310 -10.43 26.93 10.45
CA LYS A 310 -11.67 27.71 10.57
C LYS A 310 -12.04 28.43 9.26
N ALA A 311 -11.05 28.88 8.49
CA ALA A 311 -11.27 29.50 7.18
C ALA A 311 -11.67 28.47 6.11
N LEU A 312 -11.19 27.23 6.19
CA LEU A 312 -11.57 26.15 5.28
C LEU A 312 -13.05 25.70 5.44
N CYS A 313 -13.63 25.74 6.65
CA CYS A 313 -15.11 25.57 6.84
C CYS A 313 -15.90 26.72 6.18
N PHE A 314 -15.29 27.89 5.96
CA PHE A 314 -15.95 29.05 5.33
C PHE A 314 -15.98 28.98 3.79
N ILE A 315 -15.10 28.19 3.18
CA ILE A 315 -14.87 28.20 1.73
C ILE A 315 -15.42 26.93 1.06
N SER A 316 -15.56 25.82 1.80
CA SER A 316 -16.15 24.59 1.28
C SER A 316 -17.64 24.52 1.66
N LYS A 317 -18.54 24.47 0.67
CA LYS A 317 -19.94 24.07 0.86
C LYS A 317 -20.02 22.54 1.04
N SER A 318 -19.31 22.01 2.04
CA SER A 318 -19.60 20.66 2.52
C SER A 318 -20.83 20.73 3.44
N PRO A 319 -21.73 19.73 3.46
CA PRO A 319 -22.77 19.59 4.49
C PRO A 319 -22.21 19.51 5.94
N ASP A 320 -20.88 19.53 6.12
CA ASP A 320 -20.15 19.30 7.38
C ASP A 320 -20.02 20.52 8.34
N CYS A 321 -20.73 21.63 8.13
CA CYS A 321 -20.72 22.77 9.09
C CYS A 321 -22.12 23.14 9.68
N GLU A 322 -23.17 22.32 9.50
CA GLU A 322 -24.50 22.56 10.12
C GLU A 322 -24.64 21.90 11.52
N GLU A 323 -24.02 22.46 12.56
CA GLU A 323 -24.63 22.44 13.92
C GLU A 323 -24.05 23.44 14.95
N HIS A 324 -23.39 24.51 14.51
CA HIS A 324 -22.93 25.57 15.43
C HIS A 324 -23.35 26.97 14.98
N THR A 325 -24.66 27.23 14.95
CA THR A 325 -25.15 28.62 14.97
C THR A 325 -26.42 28.74 15.82
N LEU A 326 -26.23 28.93 17.13
CA LEU A 326 -27.21 29.64 17.95
C LEU A 326 -26.51 30.71 18.79
N THR A 327 -27.00 31.94 18.59
CA THR A 327 -26.82 33.18 19.39
C THR A 327 -25.54 34.01 19.18
N ARG A 328 -25.63 35.05 18.33
CA ARG A 328 -25.85 36.46 18.75
C ARG A 328 -25.86 37.40 17.54
N SER A 329 -26.96 38.12 17.41
CA SER A 329 -27.22 39.26 16.54
C SER A 329 -26.36 40.48 16.88
N VAL A 330 -25.72 41.11 15.88
CA VAL A 330 -25.56 42.57 15.77
C VAL A 330 -25.47 42.94 14.28
N ASP A 331 -26.45 43.72 13.81
CA ASP A 331 -26.53 44.40 12.51
C ASP A 331 -25.42 45.44 12.32
N ILE A 332 -24.86 45.62 11.11
CA ILE A 332 -24.78 46.89 10.30
C ILE A 332 -24.35 46.53 8.84
N PRO A 333 -24.46 47.41 7.82
CA PRO A 333 -25.55 47.49 6.84
C PRO A 333 -25.14 47.10 5.39
N VAL A 334 -26.18 46.78 4.61
CA VAL A 334 -26.13 46.38 3.18
C VAL A 334 -26.09 47.61 2.26
N PHE A 335 -25.24 47.59 1.23
CA PHE A 335 -25.45 48.32 -0.03
C PHE A 335 -25.33 47.35 -1.22
N PRO A 336 -26.31 47.31 -2.14
CA PRO A 336 -26.37 46.32 -3.20
C PRO A 336 -25.82 46.86 -4.54
N PHE A 337 -25.13 46.01 -5.31
CA PHE A 337 -25.02 46.20 -6.76
C PHE A 337 -25.71 45.04 -7.49
N LYS A 338 -26.79 45.41 -8.19
CA LYS A 338 -27.52 44.62 -9.18
C LYS A 338 -26.67 44.46 -10.43
N LEU A 339 -26.63 43.27 -11.02
CA LEU A 339 -26.48 43.14 -12.47
C LEU A 339 -27.73 42.46 -13.03
N THR A 340 -28.48 43.23 -13.81
CA THR A 340 -29.71 42.84 -14.48
C THR A 340 -29.38 42.36 -15.88
N ILE A 341 -30.02 41.26 -16.29
CA ILE A 341 -30.04 40.71 -17.65
C ILE A 341 -31.03 41.52 -18.53
N ASN A 342 -30.69 41.73 -19.81
CA ASN A 342 -31.58 41.83 -21.00
C ASN A 342 -30.65 41.89 -22.23
N TYR A 343 -30.62 40.97 -23.21
CA TYR A 343 -31.61 40.57 -24.22
C TYR A 343 -32.23 41.71 -25.04
N GLU A 344 -31.77 41.86 -26.29
CA GLU A 344 -32.45 42.26 -27.54
C GLU A 344 -31.35 42.35 -28.62
N TYR A 345 -31.29 41.53 -29.67
CA TYR A 345 -32.24 41.49 -30.78
C TYR A 345 -32.48 40.07 -31.36
N MET A 346 -33.77 39.76 -31.46
CA MET A 346 -34.52 38.88 -32.38
C MET A 346 -33.96 38.71 -33.82
N ILE A 347 -34.33 37.75 -34.68
CA ILE A 347 -34.95 36.40 -34.67
C ILE A 347 -35.24 36.04 -36.16
N ILE A 348 -35.07 34.76 -36.54
CA ILE A 348 -35.79 33.97 -37.57
C ILE A 348 -35.64 34.32 -39.08
N SER A 349 -34.98 33.45 -39.87
CA SER A 349 -35.60 32.31 -40.61
C SER A 349 -34.79 31.88 -41.84
N ALA A 350 -34.53 30.56 -41.89
CA ALA A 350 -34.72 29.66 -43.04
C ALA A 350 -34.04 29.90 -44.40
N LEU A 351 -33.38 28.82 -44.84
CA LEU A 351 -33.36 28.23 -46.20
C LEU A 351 -32.22 28.60 -47.19
N TYR A 352 -31.62 27.53 -47.74
CA TYR A 352 -30.67 27.43 -48.87
C TYR A 352 -29.22 27.88 -48.59
N ASP A 353 -28.15 27.18 -48.98
CA ASP A 353 -27.98 26.09 -49.93
C ASP A 353 -26.70 25.29 -49.62
N MET A 354 -26.80 23.97 -49.80
CA MET A 354 -25.66 23.07 -49.91
C MET A 354 -25.00 23.30 -51.26
N GLN A 355 -23.95 24.11 -51.33
CA GLN A 355 -22.96 24.04 -52.40
C GLN A 355 -21.78 24.92 -52.04
N THR A 356 -20.70 24.30 -51.55
CA THR A 356 -19.27 24.64 -51.76
C THR A 356 -18.43 24.13 -50.58
N MET A 357 -18.30 22.81 -50.44
CA MET A 357 -17.14 22.15 -49.77
C MET A 357 -17.05 20.66 -50.19
N GLY A 358 -17.65 20.28 -51.32
CA GLY A 358 -17.60 18.92 -51.90
C GLY A 358 -16.60 18.81 -53.05
N ARG A 359 -15.36 19.30 -52.88
CA ARG A 359 -14.31 19.23 -53.93
C ARG A 359 -12.88 18.96 -53.45
N ILE A 360 -12.70 18.36 -52.27
CA ILE A 360 -11.36 17.86 -51.84
C ILE A 360 -11.38 16.38 -51.43
N ILE A 361 -12.55 15.79 -51.14
CA ILE A 361 -12.67 14.37 -50.77
C ILE A 361 -13.08 13.54 -52.00
N LEU A 362 -12.28 13.56 -53.07
CA LEU A 362 -12.46 12.63 -54.21
C LEU A 362 -11.25 12.53 -55.15
N LYS A 363 -10.01 12.59 -54.60
CA LYS A 363 -8.80 12.41 -55.41
C LYS A 363 -7.67 11.54 -54.82
N CYS A 364 -7.90 10.75 -53.77
CA CYS A 364 -6.88 9.84 -53.24
C CYS A 364 -7.42 8.46 -52.81
N ILE A 365 -8.27 7.84 -53.65
CA ILE A 365 -8.54 6.39 -53.61
C ILE A 365 -8.23 5.88 -55.01
N PRO A 366 -6.93 5.69 -55.34
CA PRO A 366 -6.46 4.31 -55.49
C PRO A 366 -4.95 4.18 -55.22
N LEU A 367 -4.54 3.62 -54.08
CA LEU A 367 -3.20 3.02 -53.95
C LEU A 367 -3.17 2.02 -52.77
N PHE A 368 -4.15 1.12 -52.73
CA PHE A 368 -4.04 -0.13 -51.98
C PHE A 368 -3.76 -1.25 -52.99
N LEU A 369 -2.73 -2.04 -52.70
CA LEU A 369 -2.17 -3.17 -53.46
C LEU A 369 -1.13 -2.80 -54.52
N THR A 370 0.11 -2.60 -54.08
CA THR A 370 1.23 -3.54 -54.34
C THR A 370 2.54 -2.91 -53.89
N LEU A 371 3.10 -3.37 -52.76
CA LEU A 371 4.54 -3.61 -52.53
C LEU A 371 4.81 -3.71 -51.01
N ASN A 372 4.96 -4.95 -50.55
CA ASN A 372 5.84 -5.28 -49.43
C ASN A 372 7.22 -4.69 -49.73
N LEU A 373 7.78 -3.86 -48.85
CA LEU A 373 9.21 -3.82 -48.52
C LEU A 373 9.51 -2.76 -47.45
N VAL A 374 10.01 -3.26 -46.32
CA VAL A 374 11.06 -2.68 -45.46
C VAL A 374 10.64 -1.62 -44.43
N TYR A 375 10.62 -2.09 -43.18
CA TYR A 375 11.05 -1.40 -41.97
C TYR A 375 11.86 -0.11 -42.24
N ALA A 376 11.23 1.04 -42.05
CA ALA A 376 11.95 2.31 -41.98
C ALA A 376 12.24 2.63 -40.50
N LEU A 377 13.50 2.41 -40.10
CA LEU A 377 14.14 2.95 -38.91
C LEU A 377 13.89 4.46 -38.78
N PRO A 378 13.61 5.00 -37.58
CA PRO A 378 13.72 6.44 -37.36
C PRO A 378 15.18 6.79 -37.07
N LYS A 379 15.84 7.49 -38.01
CA LYS A 379 16.92 8.42 -37.70
C LYS A 379 16.86 9.62 -38.64
N ALA A 380 16.52 10.79 -38.11
CA ALA A 380 17.52 11.79 -37.71
C ALA A 380 16.93 13.21 -37.69
N GLY A 381 16.97 13.81 -36.52
CA GLY A 381 16.83 15.25 -36.27
C GLY A 381 17.18 15.54 -34.81
N GLN A 382 18.47 15.30 -34.46
CA GLN A 382 19.17 15.50 -33.16
C GLN A 382 18.35 16.05 -31.97
N LYS A 383 18.42 15.42 -30.80
CA LYS A 383 19.65 15.39 -29.98
C LYS A 383 19.83 14.08 -29.18
N THR A 384 20.71 13.21 -29.65
CA THR A 384 21.37 12.16 -28.85
C THR A 384 22.40 12.76 -27.86
N LEU A 385 21.99 13.77 -27.08
CA LEU A 385 22.82 14.40 -26.03
C LEU A 385 22.82 13.57 -24.74
N TYR A 386 22.06 12.47 -24.72
CA TYR A 386 22.11 11.48 -23.67
C TYR A 386 23.44 10.73 -23.73
N ASP A 387 24.17 10.79 -22.62
CA ASP A 387 25.41 10.06 -22.39
C ASP A 387 25.15 9.08 -21.24
N GLU A 388 25.18 7.77 -21.53
CA GLU A 388 24.93 6.71 -20.56
C GLU A 388 26.00 6.68 -19.46
N ASP A 389 27.26 6.98 -19.78
CA ASP A 389 28.32 6.99 -18.78
C ASP A 389 28.14 8.16 -17.82
N GLU A 390 27.77 9.33 -18.34
CA GLU A 390 27.37 10.48 -17.51
C GLU A 390 26.14 10.15 -16.65
N ALA A 391 25.14 9.46 -17.21
CA ALA A 391 23.96 9.02 -16.47
C ALA A 391 24.32 8.05 -15.33
N LYS A 392 25.20 7.06 -15.56
CA LYS A 392 25.72 6.16 -14.52
C LYS A 392 26.45 6.93 -13.41
N MET A 393 27.23 7.97 -13.76
CA MET A 393 27.91 8.81 -12.79
C MET A 393 26.91 9.61 -11.94
N LEU A 394 25.90 10.23 -12.57
CA LEU A 394 24.85 10.96 -11.89
C LEU A 394 23.97 10.04 -11.03
N LEU A 395 23.74 8.79 -11.45
CA LEU A 395 23.05 7.78 -10.65
C LEU A 395 23.85 7.42 -9.39
N ASN A 396 25.17 7.23 -9.49
CA ASN A 396 26.01 7.02 -8.32
C ASN A 396 25.92 8.21 -7.36
N MET A 397 25.85 9.45 -7.88
CA MET A 397 25.65 10.64 -7.06
C MET A 397 24.29 10.63 -6.36
N ALA A 398 23.22 10.31 -7.09
CA ALA A 398 21.90 10.13 -6.52
C ALA A 398 21.90 9.02 -5.45
N ALA A 399 22.58 7.89 -5.68
CA ALA A 399 22.74 6.81 -4.71
C ALA A 399 23.45 7.28 -3.43
N ALA A 400 24.49 8.13 -3.55
CA ALA A 400 25.25 8.66 -2.41
C ALA A 400 24.37 9.35 -1.36
N SER A 401 23.24 9.93 -1.78
CA SER A 401 22.29 10.61 -0.89
C SER A 401 21.54 9.65 0.08
N TYR A 402 21.54 8.34 -0.20
CA TYR A 402 20.92 7.31 0.65
C TYR A 402 21.81 6.83 1.81
N GLY A 403 23.12 7.13 1.76
CA GLY A 403 24.12 6.68 2.75
C GLY A 403 24.71 7.80 3.60
N LYS A 404 25.42 7.43 4.69
CA LYS A 404 26.28 8.36 5.44
C LYS A 404 27.62 8.60 4.73
N GLN A 405 28.01 7.72 3.81
CA GLN A 405 29.31 7.72 3.11
C GLN A 405 29.31 8.50 1.78
N HIS A 406 28.68 9.67 1.75
CA HIS A 406 28.55 10.53 0.56
C HIS A 406 29.92 10.94 -0.02
N ILE A 407 30.89 11.27 0.85
CA ILE A 407 32.26 11.61 0.44
C ILE A 407 32.94 10.43 -0.28
N ALA A 408 32.84 9.21 0.28
CA ALA A 408 33.46 8.03 -0.31
C ALA A 408 32.85 7.70 -1.68
N CYS A 409 31.53 7.86 -1.84
CA CYS A 409 30.88 7.65 -3.13
C CYS A 409 31.31 8.67 -4.20
N VAL A 410 31.39 9.97 -3.85
CA VAL A 410 31.90 11.01 -4.75
C VAL A 410 33.33 10.71 -5.19
N GLN A 411 34.19 10.32 -4.25
CA GLN A 411 35.59 10.00 -4.53
C GLN A 411 35.78 8.73 -5.38
N ARG A 412 34.87 7.75 -5.29
CA ARG A 412 34.91 6.52 -6.09
C ARG A 412 34.33 6.70 -7.49
N THR A 413 33.35 7.60 -7.65
CA THR A 413 32.68 7.81 -8.94
C THR A 413 33.53 8.60 -9.92
N TYR A 414 34.33 9.56 -9.44
CA TYR A 414 35.15 10.41 -10.29
C TYR A 414 36.64 10.04 -10.19
N PRO A 415 37.38 10.05 -11.32
CA PRO A 415 38.84 9.88 -11.35
C PRO A 415 39.58 10.86 -10.41
N ARG A 416 40.73 10.45 -9.85
CA ARG A 416 41.50 11.24 -8.85
C ARG A 416 41.98 12.61 -9.36
N ASP A 417 42.17 12.75 -10.67
CA ASP A 417 42.56 13.97 -11.38
C ASP A 417 41.40 14.97 -11.52
N GLN A 418 40.15 14.52 -11.39
CA GLN A 418 38.95 15.36 -11.40
C GLN A 418 38.47 15.65 -9.97
N LYS A 419 39.27 16.40 -9.21
CA LYS A 419 38.99 16.69 -7.78
C LYS A 419 37.63 17.39 -7.62
N ARG A 420 36.61 16.65 -7.16
CA ARG A 420 35.29 17.18 -6.79
C ARG A 420 35.15 17.31 -5.28
N VAL A 421 34.49 18.36 -4.82
CA VAL A 421 34.32 18.69 -3.39
C VAL A 421 32.84 18.83 -3.07
N ILE A 422 32.40 18.22 -1.98
CA ILE A 422 31.03 18.40 -1.47
C ILE A 422 31.00 19.73 -0.70
N LEU A 423 30.21 20.69 -1.20
CA LEU A 423 30.06 22.01 -0.56
C LEU A 423 29.23 21.93 0.73
N GLY A 424 28.31 20.96 0.80
CA GLY A 424 27.51 20.68 1.98
C GLY A 424 26.42 19.64 1.71
N VAL A 425 25.85 19.12 2.78
CA VAL A 425 24.67 18.23 2.76
C VAL A 425 23.59 18.88 3.61
N HIS A 426 22.42 19.08 3.02
CA HIS A 426 21.24 19.61 3.68
C HIS A 426 20.24 18.48 3.88
N ARG A 427 19.71 18.43 5.10
CA ARG A 427 18.74 17.43 5.53
C ARG A 427 17.61 18.19 6.18
N GLU A 428 16.44 18.07 5.62
CA GLU A 428 15.24 18.77 6.08
C GLU A 428 14.08 17.79 6.03
N ASP A 429 13.17 17.87 6.99
CA ASP A 429 11.96 17.06 6.97
C ASP A 429 11.01 17.64 5.93
N CYS A 430 10.99 17.06 4.74
CA CYS A 430 10.27 17.61 3.59
C CYS A 430 8.76 17.36 3.67
N ASP A 431 8.33 16.34 4.40
CA ASP A 431 6.93 16.07 4.65
C ASP A 431 6.59 16.04 6.15
N TRP A 432 5.30 15.98 6.43
CA TRP A 432 4.74 15.91 7.78
C TRP A 432 4.90 14.52 8.42
N LEU A 433 5.55 13.57 7.73
CA LEU A 433 5.89 12.23 8.21
C LEU A 433 7.33 12.14 8.74
N SER A 434 8.04 13.29 8.84
CA SER A 434 9.46 13.35 9.16
C SER A 434 10.33 12.54 8.19
N ASN A 435 9.90 12.42 6.92
CA ASN A 435 10.80 11.92 5.89
C ASN A 435 11.86 12.99 5.64
N THR A 436 13.07 12.70 6.09
CA THR A 436 14.21 13.59 5.88
C THR A 436 14.57 13.62 4.41
N CYS A 437 14.15 14.63 3.66
CA CYS A 437 14.70 14.86 2.34
C CYS A 437 16.16 15.26 2.46
N VAL A 438 16.93 14.88 1.44
CA VAL A 438 18.36 15.11 1.43
C VAL A 438 18.71 15.75 0.10
N ALA A 439 19.36 16.88 0.17
CA ALA A 439 20.02 17.48 -0.97
C ALA A 439 21.48 17.74 -0.63
N PHE A 440 22.38 17.60 -1.60
CA PHE A 440 23.77 18.01 -1.43
C PHE A 440 24.34 18.56 -2.72
N VAL A 441 25.36 19.42 -2.59
CA VAL A 441 25.97 20.10 -3.74
C VAL A 441 27.42 19.65 -3.87
N VAL A 442 27.79 19.25 -5.09
CA VAL A 442 29.15 18.89 -5.46
C VAL A 442 29.69 19.94 -6.42
N HIS A 443 30.86 20.50 -6.11
CA HIS A 443 31.58 21.41 -6.99
C HIS A 443 32.77 20.72 -7.63
N SER A 444 32.94 20.93 -8.94
CA SER A 444 34.15 20.60 -9.68
C SER A 444 34.89 21.89 -10.05
N PRO A 445 35.99 22.23 -9.35
CA PRO A 445 36.81 23.40 -9.68
C PRO A 445 37.46 23.32 -11.06
N VAL A 446 37.73 22.09 -11.53
CA VAL A 446 38.40 21.84 -12.82
C VAL A 446 37.43 22.06 -13.98
N LEU A 447 36.20 21.54 -13.86
CA LEU A 447 35.18 21.66 -14.91
C LEU A 447 34.30 22.90 -14.76
N LYS A 448 34.47 23.66 -13.66
CA LYS A 448 33.62 24.81 -13.28
C LYS A 448 32.14 24.45 -13.26
N GLU A 449 31.84 23.30 -12.68
CA GLU A 449 30.51 22.68 -12.69
C GLU A 449 29.99 22.53 -11.26
N LEU A 450 28.69 22.78 -11.07
CA LEU A 450 27.95 22.47 -9.85
C LEU A 450 26.92 21.37 -10.12
N ILE A 451 27.00 20.28 -9.36
CA ILE A 451 26.02 19.20 -9.37
C ILE A 451 25.18 19.32 -8.12
N VAL A 452 23.88 19.53 -8.30
CA VAL A 452 22.89 19.52 -7.22
C VAL A 452 22.20 18.17 -7.22
N VAL A 453 22.33 17.43 -6.12
CA VAL A 453 21.80 16.08 -5.99
C VAL A 453 20.63 16.08 -5.04
N PHE A 454 19.49 15.55 -5.50
CA PHE A 454 18.31 15.30 -4.68
C PHE A 454 18.16 13.79 -4.45
N ARG A 455 17.85 13.41 -3.21
CA ARG A 455 17.50 12.01 -2.91
C ARG A 455 16.07 11.71 -3.34
N GLY A 456 15.90 10.59 -4.01
CA GLY A 456 14.58 10.01 -4.27
C GLY A 456 13.99 9.29 -3.06
N THR A 457 13.02 8.44 -3.36
CA THR A 457 12.18 7.73 -2.40
C THR A 457 12.97 6.65 -1.65
N LYS A 458 13.03 6.74 -0.32
CA LYS A 458 13.82 5.82 0.52
C LYS A 458 13.15 4.47 0.74
N THR A 459 11.82 4.42 0.74
CA THR A 459 11.06 3.22 1.11
C THR A 459 9.86 3.02 0.18
N PRO A 460 9.41 1.76 -0.08
CA PRO A 460 8.17 1.49 -0.81
C PRO A 460 6.95 2.23 -0.26
N LYS A 461 6.92 2.42 1.06
CA LYS A 461 5.94 3.22 1.80
C LYS A 461 5.97 4.70 1.39
N GLN A 462 7.15 5.31 1.32
CA GLN A 462 7.30 6.68 0.83
C GLN A 462 6.83 6.78 -0.63
N LEU A 463 7.03 5.71 -1.43
CA LEU A 463 6.59 5.66 -2.82
C LEU A 463 5.08 5.63 -2.98
N LEU A 464 4.38 4.83 -2.17
CA LEU A 464 2.91 4.81 -2.12
C LEU A 464 2.33 6.15 -1.65
N ILE A 465 3.01 6.82 -0.71
CA ILE A 465 2.60 8.15 -0.23
C ILE A 465 2.81 9.19 -1.32
N GLU A 466 3.94 9.16 -2.02
CA GLU A 466 4.23 10.03 -3.15
C GLU A 466 3.26 9.79 -4.31
N GLY A 467 2.91 8.54 -4.59
CA GLY A 467 1.87 8.18 -5.56
C GLY A 467 0.46 8.63 -5.17
N TRP A 468 0.13 8.65 -3.87
CA TRP A 468 -1.15 9.20 -3.40
C TRP A 468 -1.16 10.73 -3.40
N LYS A 469 -0.05 11.34 -2.97
CA LYS A 469 0.12 12.80 -2.90
C LYS A 469 0.28 13.42 -4.28
N SER A 470 0.71 12.65 -5.26
CA SER A 470 0.74 13.08 -6.65
C SER A 470 -0.66 13.32 -7.23
N LEU A 471 -1.73 12.81 -6.58
CA LEU A 471 -3.14 13.08 -6.91
C LEU A 471 -3.67 14.41 -6.31
N GLU A 472 -2.89 15.12 -5.49
CA GLU A 472 -3.28 16.43 -4.96
C GLU A 472 -3.33 17.49 -6.07
N PRO A 473 -4.22 18.50 -5.96
CA PRO A 473 -4.34 19.54 -6.96
C PRO A 473 -3.03 20.33 -7.09
N GLY A 474 -2.72 20.73 -8.32
CA GLY A 474 -1.53 21.51 -8.60
C GLY A 474 -1.67 22.97 -8.17
N ILE A 475 -0.54 23.59 -7.82
CA ILE A 475 -0.41 25.03 -7.50
C ILE A 475 0.43 25.69 -8.58
N ASP A 476 0.05 26.90 -9.01
CA ASP A 476 0.83 27.64 -10.01
C ASP A 476 2.26 27.89 -9.52
N PHE A 477 3.22 27.58 -10.39
CA PHE A 477 4.64 27.76 -10.15
C PHE A 477 5.18 28.88 -11.02
N PHE A 478 5.27 30.10 -10.48
CA PHE A 478 5.85 31.28 -11.15
C PHE A 478 5.26 31.54 -12.55
N ASP A 479 3.93 31.49 -12.71
CA ASP A 479 3.23 31.62 -13.99
C ASP A 479 3.63 30.58 -15.05
N MET A 480 4.38 29.54 -14.66
CA MET A 480 4.76 28.45 -15.55
C MET A 480 3.63 27.43 -15.70
N GLY A 481 2.58 27.52 -14.89
CA GLY A 481 1.52 26.52 -14.79
C GLY A 481 1.62 25.73 -13.49
N ASN A 482 0.62 24.87 -13.27
CA ASN A 482 0.47 24.17 -12.01
C ASN A 482 1.50 23.05 -11.84
N VAL A 483 2.09 22.93 -10.66
CA VAL A 483 2.94 21.79 -10.22
C VAL A 483 2.31 21.11 -9.02
N ASN A 484 2.57 19.83 -8.83
CA ASN A 484 2.01 19.09 -7.71
C ASN A 484 2.48 19.69 -6.37
N GLN A 485 1.52 19.96 -5.49
CA GLN A 485 1.75 20.66 -4.23
C GLN A 485 2.76 19.95 -3.31
N TYR A 486 2.76 18.62 -3.29
CA TYR A 486 3.66 17.85 -2.45
C TYR A 486 5.13 18.01 -2.89
N PHE A 487 5.41 17.90 -4.20
CA PHE A 487 6.76 18.10 -4.72
C PHE A 487 7.24 19.55 -4.55
N LEU A 488 6.34 20.54 -4.71
CA LEU A 488 6.65 21.95 -4.48
C LEU A 488 7.03 22.22 -3.02
N ASN A 489 6.28 21.69 -2.05
CA ASN A 489 6.57 21.87 -0.64
C ASN A 489 7.94 21.25 -0.25
N ALA A 490 8.26 20.09 -0.81
CA ALA A 490 9.58 19.47 -0.60
C ALA A 490 10.71 20.33 -1.18
N HIS A 491 10.52 20.90 -2.38
CA HIS A 491 11.45 21.83 -2.99
C HIS A 491 11.68 23.07 -2.11
N LEU A 492 10.61 23.74 -1.68
CA LEU A 492 10.68 24.98 -0.89
C LEU A 492 11.41 24.80 0.46
N LYS A 493 11.37 23.60 1.04
CA LYS A 493 12.09 23.28 2.28
C LYS A 493 13.59 23.03 2.04
N LEU A 494 13.96 22.38 0.94
CA LEU A 494 15.36 22.08 0.63
C LEU A 494 16.12 23.26 0.04
N TRP A 495 15.41 24.11 -0.69
CA TRP A 495 16.01 25.17 -1.50
C TRP A 495 16.87 26.17 -0.70
N PRO A 496 16.45 26.68 0.47
CA PRO A 496 17.27 27.61 1.27
C PRO A 496 18.62 27.01 1.68
N GLY A 497 18.67 25.70 1.96
CA GLY A 497 19.92 25.01 2.29
C GLY A 497 20.87 24.93 1.09
N ILE A 498 20.33 24.68 -0.11
CA ILE A 498 21.09 24.64 -1.36
C ILE A 498 21.61 26.04 -1.70
N GLU A 499 20.76 27.06 -1.63
CA GLU A 499 21.15 28.46 -1.87
C GLU A 499 22.28 28.90 -0.95
N LYS A 500 22.25 28.50 0.33
CA LYS A 500 23.33 28.78 1.28
C LYS A 500 24.65 28.13 0.87
N MET A 501 24.62 26.91 0.33
CA MET A 501 25.84 26.22 -0.14
C MET A 501 26.44 26.90 -1.36
N VAL A 502 25.59 27.27 -2.32
CA VAL A 502 26.02 27.93 -3.57
C VAL A 502 26.45 29.39 -3.35
N SER A 503 25.78 30.12 -2.45
CA SER A 503 26.10 31.53 -2.15
C SER A 503 27.39 31.71 -1.32
N ASN A 504 27.73 30.75 -0.46
CA ASN A 504 28.99 30.76 0.28
C ASN A 504 30.21 30.60 -0.64
N GLU A 505 30.04 29.94 -1.79
CA GLU A 505 31.06 29.85 -2.83
C GLU A 505 31.20 31.16 -3.62
N LYS A 506 30.10 31.88 -3.87
CA LYS A 506 30.13 33.22 -4.47
C LYS A 506 30.86 34.27 -3.62
N ARG A 507 31.08 34.07 -2.31
CA ARG A 507 31.90 35.02 -1.51
C ARG A 507 33.40 35.01 -1.85
N GLY A 508 33.85 34.08 -2.70
CA GLY A 508 35.19 34.10 -3.33
C GLY A 508 35.22 34.71 -4.74
N ALA A 509 34.07 35.10 -5.32
CA ALA A 509 33.96 35.70 -6.64
C ALA A 509 33.20 37.03 -6.54
N SER A 510 33.79 38.10 -7.05
CA SER A 510 33.26 39.47 -7.01
C SER A 510 31.76 39.56 -7.36
N SER A 511 31.06 40.38 -6.58
CA SER A 511 29.63 40.70 -6.66
C SER A 511 29.10 40.90 -8.08
N ILE A 512 28.02 40.20 -8.42
CA ILE A 512 27.07 40.68 -9.42
C ILE A 512 25.84 41.11 -8.64
N SER A 513 25.76 42.43 -8.42
CA SER A 513 24.54 43.13 -8.06
C SER A 513 23.66 43.24 -9.30
N GLY A 514 22.47 42.66 -9.27
CA GLY A 514 21.48 42.85 -10.31
C GLY A 514 20.11 42.42 -9.79
N SER A 515 19.29 43.40 -9.41
CA SER A 515 17.84 43.26 -9.40
C SER A 515 17.40 43.25 -10.87
N GLU A 516 17.20 42.08 -11.46
CA GLU A 516 16.67 42.00 -12.82
C GLU A 516 15.61 40.90 -12.92
N ASP A 517 14.51 41.33 -13.53
CA ASP A 517 13.33 40.62 -14.01
C ASP A 517 13.59 39.15 -14.42
N CYS A 518 12.83 38.21 -13.84
CA CYS A 518 12.87 36.77 -14.13
C CYS A 518 12.20 36.42 -15.48
N SER A 519 12.21 37.32 -16.46
CA SER A 519 11.75 37.03 -17.81
C SER A 519 12.72 36.00 -18.45
N ALA A 520 12.21 34.78 -18.60
CA ALA A 520 12.82 33.56 -19.12
C ALA A 520 14.00 33.76 -20.12
N ARG A 521 15.23 33.54 -19.64
CA ARG A 521 16.37 33.22 -20.52
C ARG A 521 16.53 31.69 -20.58
N LYS A 522 16.51 31.12 -21.78
CA LYS A 522 16.84 29.71 -22.04
C LYS A 522 18.24 29.42 -21.48
N SER A 523 18.35 28.42 -20.62
CA SER A 523 19.60 28.09 -19.94
C SER A 523 20.19 26.81 -20.50
N ASP A 524 20.89 26.92 -21.63
CA ASP A 524 21.65 25.80 -22.24
C ASP A 524 22.78 25.28 -21.31
N GLN A 525 23.06 25.99 -20.21
CA GLN A 525 24.04 25.64 -19.18
C GLN A 525 23.49 24.73 -18.07
N VAL A 526 22.17 24.49 -18.04
CA VAL A 526 21.54 23.62 -17.04
C VAL A 526 21.18 22.28 -17.68
N LYS A 527 21.60 21.19 -17.04
CA LYS A 527 21.29 19.81 -17.42
C LYS A 527 20.60 19.10 -16.26
N VAL A 528 19.54 18.35 -16.57
CA VAL A 528 18.75 17.61 -15.59
C VAL A 528 18.67 16.15 -16.02
N VAL A 529 19.00 15.23 -15.11
CA VAL A 529 18.87 13.78 -15.34
C VAL A 529 18.11 13.18 -14.17
N THR A 530 17.01 12.48 -14.46
CA THR A 530 16.15 11.85 -13.45
C THR A 530 16.00 10.35 -13.72
N PHE A 531 15.67 9.58 -12.68
CA PHE A 531 15.51 8.12 -12.73
C PHE A 531 14.16 7.78 -12.10
N GLY A 532 13.27 7.11 -12.84
CA GLY A 532 11.95 6.71 -12.34
C GLY A 532 11.09 7.88 -11.86
N GLN A 533 11.18 9.04 -12.53
CA GLN A 533 10.51 10.28 -12.10
C GLN A 533 9.00 10.24 -12.41
N PRO A 534 8.11 10.55 -11.45
CA PRO A 534 6.66 10.67 -11.67
C PRO A 534 6.28 11.93 -12.48
N ARG A 535 5.00 12.07 -12.88
CA ARG A 535 4.50 13.32 -13.48
C ARG A 535 4.35 14.39 -12.40
N VAL A 536 4.93 15.57 -12.64
CA VAL A 536 5.10 16.61 -11.59
C VAL A 536 4.38 17.93 -11.87
N GLY A 537 3.99 18.20 -13.11
CA GLY A 537 3.37 19.48 -13.48
C GLY A 537 2.38 19.36 -14.62
N SER A 538 1.52 20.37 -14.77
CA SER A 538 0.53 20.50 -15.85
C SER A 538 1.21 20.53 -17.23
N LEU A 539 0.43 20.35 -18.30
CA LEU A 539 0.93 20.45 -19.67
C LEU A 539 1.60 21.80 -19.96
N GLN A 540 1.07 22.87 -19.39
CA GLN A 540 1.65 24.21 -19.48
C GLN A 540 3.03 24.28 -18.83
N PHE A 541 3.16 23.74 -17.61
CA PHE A 541 4.43 23.67 -16.89
C PHE A 541 5.45 22.84 -17.67
N SER A 542 5.04 21.67 -18.13
CA SER A 542 5.86 20.75 -18.90
C SER A 542 6.46 21.41 -20.16
N ARG A 543 5.64 22.13 -20.95
CA ARG A 543 6.12 22.84 -22.15
C ARG A 543 7.07 23.99 -21.81
N LYS A 544 6.71 24.84 -20.83
CA LYS A 544 7.55 25.96 -20.42
C LYS A 544 8.87 25.50 -19.79
N PHE A 545 8.87 24.36 -19.08
CA PHE A 545 10.08 23.78 -18.52
C PHE A 545 11.07 23.42 -19.62
N ASP A 546 10.64 22.71 -20.66
CA ASP A 546 11.50 22.28 -21.76
C ASP A 546 12.03 23.45 -22.62
N GLU A 547 11.27 24.55 -22.71
CA GLU A 547 11.74 25.79 -23.33
C GLU A 547 12.92 26.42 -22.56
N ILE A 548 12.89 26.35 -21.23
CA ILE A 548 13.90 26.95 -20.34
C ILE A 548 15.08 26.01 -20.10
N VAL A 549 14.82 24.70 -19.98
CA VAL A 549 15.79 23.64 -19.63
C VAL A 549 15.77 22.54 -20.71
N PRO A 550 16.35 22.80 -21.90
CA PRO A 550 16.26 21.90 -23.04
C PRO A 550 17.11 20.61 -22.91
N ASN A 551 18.00 20.53 -21.91
CA ASN A 551 18.87 19.37 -21.69
C ASN A 551 18.36 18.55 -20.48
N CYS A 552 17.12 18.05 -20.56
CA CYS A 552 16.48 17.26 -19.52
C CYS A 552 16.20 15.82 -20.01
N PHE A 553 16.69 14.82 -19.27
CA PHE A 553 16.52 13.39 -19.58
C PHE A 553 15.91 12.65 -18.40
N ARG A 554 14.89 11.82 -18.66
CA ARG A 554 14.25 10.94 -17.67
C ARG A 554 14.49 9.49 -18.05
N ILE A 555 15.17 8.74 -17.20
CA ILE A 555 15.54 7.36 -17.46
C ILE A 555 14.53 6.43 -16.78
N VAL A 556 14.00 5.48 -17.54
CA VAL A 556 12.97 4.52 -17.09
C VAL A 556 13.41 3.10 -17.40
N PHE A 557 13.28 2.19 -16.43
CA PHE A 557 13.66 0.78 -16.58
C PHE A 557 12.43 -0.13 -16.63
N ARG A 558 12.35 -0.99 -17.66
CA ARG A 558 11.33 -2.05 -17.81
C ARG A 558 9.93 -1.54 -17.46
N ARG A 559 9.33 -2.11 -16.41
CA ARG A 559 7.98 -1.86 -15.91
C ARG A 559 8.05 -1.13 -14.58
N ASP A 560 8.95 -0.14 -14.48
CA ASP A 560 8.92 0.83 -13.39
C ASP A 560 7.57 1.56 -13.41
N LEU A 561 6.77 1.39 -12.35
CA LEU A 561 5.42 1.95 -12.26
C LEU A 561 5.39 3.44 -11.93
N VAL A 562 6.50 3.99 -11.41
CA VAL A 562 6.53 5.32 -10.78
C VAL A 562 6.38 6.46 -11.78
N PRO A 563 7.00 6.42 -12.97
CA PRO A 563 6.73 7.40 -14.02
C PRO A 563 5.24 7.51 -14.38
N HIS A 564 4.50 6.42 -14.24
CA HIS A 564 3.10 6.35 -14.63
C HIS A 564 2.14 6.92 -13.58
N LEU A 565 2.68 7.49 -12.50
CA LEU A 565 1.93 8.16 -11.43
C LEU A 565 2.13 9.68 -11.46
N PRO A 566 1.07 10.48 -11.24
CA PRO A 566 -0.34 10.11 -11.23
C PRO A 566 -0.81 9.73 -12.64
N THR A 567 -1.88 8.93 -12.75
CA THR A 567 -2.43 8.53 -14.05
C THR A 567 -3.08 9.73 -14.74
N CYS A 568 -2.83 9.90 -16.04
CA CYS A 568 -3.54 10.87 -16.86
C CYS A 568 -4.87 10.29 -17.38
N LYS A 569 -5.84 11.16 -17.67
CA LYS A 569 -7.10 10.77 -18.32
C LYS A 569 -6.80 10.35 -19.77
N MET A 570 -7.33 9.20 -20.19
CA MET A 570 -7.15 8.70 -21.56
C MET A 570 -8.34 9.15 -22.43
N ILE A 571 -8.09 9.53 -23.69
CA ILE A 571 -9.15 9.98 -24.62
C ILE A 571 -10.11 8.81 -24.93
N GLU A 572 -11.44 8.96 -24.77
CA GLU A 572 -12.40 7.91 -25.13
C GLU A 572 -12.55 7.74 -26.67
N PRO A 573 -12.82 6.54 -27.21
CA PRO A 573 -13.17 6.38 -28.62
C PRO A 573 -14.60 6.81 -28.93
N GLU A 574 -14.77 7.52 -30.06
CA GLU A 574 -16.08 7.85 -30.63
C GLU A 574 -16.91 6.62 -31.04
N ARG A 575 -16.33 5.40 -30.98
CA ARG A 575 -17.03 4.12 -31.27
C ARG A 575 -16.60 3.01 -30.30
N PRO A 576 -17.55 2.24 -29.72
CA PRO A 576 -17.22 1.08 -28.89
C PRO A 576 -16.69 -0.07 -29.76
N GLY A 577 -15.49 -0.59 -29.46
CA GLY A 577 -14.98 -1.84 -30.05
C GLY A 577 -13.56 -1.82 -30.63
N GLU A 578 -12.88 -0.66 -30.68
CA GLU A 578 -11.49 -0.59 -31.13
C GLU A 578 -10.55 -0.65 -29.91
N GLY A 579 -9.98 -1.83 -29.67
CA GLY A 579 -9.06 -2.08 -28.57
C GLY A 579 -7.66 -1.54 -28.83
N THR A 580 -7.46 -0.24 -28.61
CA THR A 580 -6.13 0.34 -28.39
C THR A 580 -6.19 1.30 -27.21
N SER A 581 -5.32 1.11 -26.23
CA SER A 581 -5.06 2.10 -25.17
C SER A 581 -4.56 3.40 -25.81
N LYS A 582 -5.15 4.53 -25.43
CA LYS A 582 -5.01 5.83 -26.09
C LYS A 582 -4.14 6.81 -25.30
N PRO A 583 -3.55 7.85 -25.92
CA PRO A 583 -2.70 8.83 -25.24
C PRO A 583 -3.43 9.65 -24.16
N CYS A 584 -2.66 10.29 -23.27
CA CYS A 584 -3.15 11.27 -22.30
C CYS A 584 -3.93 12.39 -23.01
N ASP A 585 -5.11 12.73 -22.47
CA ASP A 585 -5.97 13.82 -22.93
C ASP A 585 -5.25 15.16 -22.71
N ALA A 586 -4.83 15.82 -23.79
CA ALA A 586 -4.11 17.09 -23.71
C ALA A 586 -5.00 18.28 -23.30
N ASP A 587 -6.32 18.10 -23.31
CA ASP A 587 -7.29 19.12 -22.90
C ASP A 587 -7.64 19.03 -21.40
N ASP A 588 -7.12 18.02 -20.69
CA ASP A 588 -7.28 17.89 -19.24
C ASP A 588 -6.37 18.88 -18.49
N ILE A 589 -6.93 20.04 -18.16
CA ILE A 589 -6.26 21.12 -17.43
C ILE A 589 -5.88 20.76 -15.97
N HIS A 590 -6.38 19.62 -15.46
CA HIS A 590 -6.11 19.16 -14.10
C HIS A 590 -5.13 17.98 -14.06
N ALA A 591 -4.77 17.40 -15.22
CA ALA A 591 -3.80 16.32 -15.30
C ALA A 591 -2.35 16.81 -15.15
N PHE A 592 -1.48 15.91 -14.70
CA PHE A 592 -0.04 16.10 -14.68
C PHE A 592 0.58 15.37 -15.87
N TYR A 593 1.68 15.93 -16.38
CA TYR A 593 2.43 15.47 -17.54
C TYR A 593 3.92 15.44 -17.20
N HIS A 594 4.64 14.57 -17.88
CA HIS A 594 6.08 14.56 -17.87
C HIS A 594 6.70 15.79 -18.58
N HIS A 595 7.99 16.04 -18.33
CA HIS A 595 8.81 17.03 -19.02
C HIS A 595 10.18 16.43 -19.35
N GLY A 596 10.89 16.96 -20.34
CA GLY A 596 12.15 16.39 -20.84
C GLY A 596 11.97 15.07 -21.60
N VAL A 597 13.06 14.60 -22.19
CA VAL A 597 13.10 13.43 -23.07
C VAL A 597 13.18 12.15 -22.23
N GLU A 598 12.29 11.19 -22.48
CA GLU A 598 12.38 9.87 -21.85
C GLU A 598 13.41 8.99 -22.58
N ILE A 599 14.23 8.30 -21.78
CA ILE A 599 15.15 7.24 -22.20
C ILE A 599 14.68 5.94 -21.55
N TRP A 600 14.01 5.10 -22.34
CA TRP A 600 13.41 3.87 -21.85
C TRP A 600 14.25 2.65 -22.20
N TYR A 601 14.59 1.85 -21.18
CA TYR A 601 15.28 0.57 -21.32
C TYR A 601 14.25 -0.57 -21.14
N PRO A 602 13.67 -1.11 -22.21
CA PRO A 602 12.59 -2.10 -22.11
C PRO A 602 13.06 -3.47 -21.61
N ASP A 603 14.33 -3.83 -21.84
CA ASP A 603 14.83 -5.20 -21.65
C ASP A 603 15.86 -5.34 -20.53
N SER A 604 16.99 -4.64 -20.59
CA SER A 604 18.05 -4.67 -19.57
C SER A 604 18.84 -3.36 -19.54
N MET A 605 19.63 -3.16 -18.48
CA MET A 605 20.53 -2.02 -18.30
C MET A 605 21.99 -2.47 -18.13
N ASP A 606 22.35 -3.60 -18.72
CA ASP A 606 23.73 -4.06 -18.79
C ASP A 606 24.56 -3.19 -19.75
N ASN A 607 25.88 -3.27 -19.67
CA ASN A 607 26.75 -2.44 -20.51
C ASN A 607 26.49 -2.69 -22.02
N GLY A 608 26.08 -1.65 -22.74
CA GLY A 608 25.74 -1.75 -24.17
C GLY A 608 24.29 -2.18 -24.47
N SER A 609 23.42 -2.21 -23.46
CA SER A 609 21.99 -2.48 -23.64
C SER A 609 21.33 -1.44 -24.55
N LYS A 610 20.31 -1.86 -25.31
CA LYS A 610 19.57 -0.97 -26.18
C LYS A 610 18.54 -0.18 -25.37
N PHE A 611 18.46 1.12 -25.63
CA PHE A 611 17.42 2.00 -25.10
C PHE A 611 16.67 2.69 -26.24
N VAL A 612 15.47 3.16 -25.93
CA VAL A 612 14.61 3.95 -26.82
C VAL A 612 14.63 5.39 -26.34
N GLU A 613 14.93 6.33 -27.25
CA GLU A 613 14.80 7.76 -27.00
C GLU A 613 13.41 8.23 -27.46
N CYS A 614 12.56 8.54 -26.49
CA CYS A 614 11.13 8.74 -26.67
C CYS A 614 10.84 10.17 -27.08
N THR A 615 10.68 10.36 -28.39
CA THR A 615 10.44 11.65 -29.06
C THR A 615 9.15 11.65 -29.88
N GLY A 616 8.34 10.60 -29.75
CA GLY A 616 7.06 10.45 -30.43
C GLY A 616 5.95 11.35 -29.86
N LEU A 617 4.74 11.15 -30.38
CA LEU A 617 3.56 11.94 -30.02
C LEU A 617 2.54 11.11 -29.21
N PRO A 618 1.84 11.72 -28.24
CA PRO A 618 1.95 13.12 -27.82
C PRO A 618 3.29 13.40 -27.12
N HIS A 619 3.85 14.58 -27.38
CA HIS A 619 5.14 14.98 -26.82
C HIS A 619 5.09 14.91 -25.29
N HIS A 620 6.12 14.30 -24.68
CA HIS A 620 6.24 13.96 -23.25
C HIS A 620 5.44 12.76 -22.74
N GLU A 621 4.47 12.24 -23.48
CA GLU A 621 3.67 11.05 -23.11
C GLU A 621 3.64 10.05 -24.29
N ASP A 622 4.82 9.67 -24.78
CA ASP A 622 4.99 8.89 -26.01
C ASP A 622 4.50 7.46 -25.81
N PHE A 623 3.34 7.16 -26.40
CA PHE A 623 2.72 5.85 -26.31
C PHE A 623 3.51 4.72 -26.99
N ASN A 624 4.56 5.01 -27.76
CA ASN A 624 5.47 3.96 -28.27
C ASN A 624 6.58 3.59 -27.28
N CYS A 625 6.62 4.25 -26.11
CA CYS A 625 7.61 4.05 -25.06
C CYS A 625 6.99 3.45 -23.79
N SER A 626 7.43 3.86 -22.59
CA SER A 626 6.98 3.22 -21.36
C SER A 626 5.50 3.48 -21.08
N ASP A 627 4.89 4.52 -21.63
CA ASP A 627 3.47 4.84 -21.43
C ASP A 627 2.50 3.79 -22.01
N GLN A 628 2.98 2.85 -22.83
CA GLN A 628 2.16 1.71 -23.29
C GLN A 628 1.97 0.61 -22.24
N ILE A 629 2.77 0.63 -21.17
CA ILE A 629 2.82 -0.45 -20.19
C ILE A 629 1.53 -0.48 -19.38
N LYS A 630 0.95 -1.67 -19.28
CA LYS A 630 -0.20 -1.94 -18.41
C LYS A 630 0.27 -2.59 -17.13
N PHE A 631 -0.14 -2.02 -16.00
CA PHE A 631 0.19 -2.51 -14.67
C PHE A 631 -0.96 -3.36 -14.14
N PHE A 632 -0.65 -4.58 -13.73
CA PHE A 632 -1.59 -5.50 -13.10
C PHE A 632 -1.24 -5.66 -11.62
N ILE A 633 -2.27 -5.73 -10.76
CA ILE A 633 -2.11 -5.68 -9.30
C ILE A 633 -1.33 -6.89 -8.76
N ASP A 634 -1.41 -8.04 -9.44
CA ASP A 634 -0.72 -9.29 -9.11
C ASP A 634 0.81 -9.25 -9.34
N GLN A 635 1.33 -8.20 -9.97
CA GLN A 635 2.74 -8.06 -10.35
C GLN A 635 3.44 -6.86 -9.66
N SER A 636 2.82 -6.25 -8.65
CA SER A 636 3.33 -5.04 -7.98
C SER A 636 4.78 -5.15 -7.50
N ASP A 637 5.18 -6.31 -6.99
CA ASP A 637 6.54 -6.55 -6.48
C ASP A 637 7.60 -6.51 -7.58
N SER A 638 7.26 -6.93 -8.81
CA SER A 638 8.16 -6.84 -9.97
C SER A 638 8.38 -5.37 -10.36
N TYR A 639 7.33 -4.56 -10.35
CA TYR A 639 7.41 -3.16 -10.75
C TYR A 639 8.21 -2.33 -9.73
N LEU A 640 8.03 -2.63 -8.44
CA LEU A 640 8.81 -2.07 -7.33
C LEU A 640 10.28 -2.55 -7.34
N TRP A 641 10.54 -3.71 -7.93
CA TRP A 641 11.92 -4.17 -8.15
C TRP A 641 12.56 -3.37 -9.28
N ASP A 642 11.89 -3.23 -10.43
CA ASP A 642 12.37 -2.43 -11.57
C ASP A 642 12.65 -0.96 -11.15
N HIS A 643 11.79 -0.35 -10.33
CA HIS A 643 12.00 1.00 -9.81
C HIS A 643 13.25 1.15 -8.90
N ARG A 644 13.68 0.08 -8.23
CA ARG A 644 14.81 0.13 -7.27
C ARG A 644 16.16 -0.24 -7.89
N HIS A 645 16.17 -0.72 -9.14
CA HIS A 645 17.35 -1.26 -9.79
C HIS A 645 17.63 -0.54 -11.10
N TYR A 646 18.77 0.13 -11.17
CA TYR A 646 19.25 0.77 -12.39
C TYR A 646 20.71 0.37 -12.62
N PHE A 647 21.07 0.03 -13.86
CA PHE A 647 22.42 -0.43 -14.24
C PHE A 647 23.01 -1.50 -13.30
N GLY A 648 22.21 -2.51 -12.95
CA GLY A 648 22.62 -3.64 -12.10
C GLY A 648 22.80 -3.30 -10.61
N LYS A 649 22.44 -2.09 -10.17
CA LYS A 649 22.63 -1.62 -8.79
C LYS A 649 21.30 -1.43 -8.08
N MET A 650 21.16 -2.00 -6.88
CA MET A 650 20.11 -1.59 -5.94
C MET A 650 20.51 -0.24 -5.33
N ILE A 651 19.87 0.84 -5.78
CA ILE A 651 20.36 2.22 -5.56
C ILE A 651 20.55 2.57 -4.10
N SER A 652 19.59 2.24 -3.25
CA SER A 652 19.65 2.54 -1.82
C SER A 652 20.72 1.73 -1.09
N GLY A 653 20.92 0.45 -1.45
CA GLY A 653 21.96 -0.41 -0.89
C GLY A 653 23.36 0.03 -1.33
N PHE A 654 23.53 0.26 -2.63
CA PHE A 654 24.77 0.74 -3.22
C PHE A 654 25.22 2.09 -2.63
N GLY A 655 24.29 3.01 -2.41
CA GLY A 655 24.56 4.28 -1.74
C GLY A 655 25.05 4.14 -0.29
N LYS A 656 24.50 3.19 0.47
CA LYS A 656 24.85 2.96 1.89
C LYS A 656 26.28 2.43 2.06
N THR A 657 26.79 1.65 1.10
CA THR A 657 28.18 1.15 1.10
C THR A 657 29.20 2.20 0.63
N GLY A 658 28.73 3.43 0.36
CA GLY A 658 29.56 4.50 -0.21
C GLY A 658 29.91 4.23 -1.67
N CYS A 659 29.03 3.54 -2.42
CA CYS A 659 29.26 3.17 -3.81
C CYS A 659 30.47 2.24 -3.97
N ASN A 660 30.63 1.30 -3.03
CA ASN A 660 31.61 0.22 -3.14
C ASN A 660 31.01 -0.94 -3.91
N GLU A 661 31.70 -1.41 -4.95
CA GLU A 661 31.32 -2.60 -5.73
C GLU A 661 31.81 -3.90 -5.08
N ALA A 662 32.80 -3.84 -4.17
CA ALA A 662 33.32 -4.97 -3.41
C ALA A 662 32.68 -5.03 -2.00
N MET A 663 31.74 -5.94 -1.77
CA MET A 663 31.32 -6.28 -0.40
C MET A 663 32.40 -7.14 0.29
N PRO A 664 32.85 -6.80 1.49
CA PRO A 664 33.50 -7.75 2.39
C PRO A 664 32.45 -8.71 2.96
N GLU A 665 32.78 -9.99 2.98
CA GLU A 665 32.14 -11.00 3.80
C GLU A 665 32.10 -10.53 5.27
N GLY A 666 30.90 -10.48 5.87
CA GLY A 666 30.75 -10.34 7.32
C GLY A 666 30.02 -9.08 7.79
N GLU A 667 28.68 -9.12 7.73
CA GLU A 667 27.80 -8.94 8.90
C GLU A 667 26.36 -9.43 8.61
N ASP A 668 26.23 -10.42 7.70
CA ASP A 668 24.97 -11.14 7.38
C ASP A 668 25.01 -12.60 7.87
N GLY A 669 25.99 -12.94 8.71
CA GLY A 669 26.32 -14.32 9.11
C GLY A 669 25.35 -15.01 10.10
N PHE A 670 24.31 -14.33 10.59
CA PHE A 670 23.29 -14.97 11.44
C PHE A 670 21.99 -15.28 10.69
N PHE A 671 21.64 -14.50 9.66
CA PHE A 671 20.46 -14.75 8.81
C PHE A 671 20.75 -15.68 7.61
N GLN A 672 22.00 -15.77 7.15
CA GLN A 672 22.41 -16.69 6.09
C GLN A 672 22.34 -18.18 6.47
N LYS A 673 22.19 -18.52 7.75
CA LYS A 673 22.11 -19.92 8.20
C LYS A 673 20.69 -20.51 8.20
N ALA A 674 19.66 -19.68 7.99
CA ALA A 674 18.26 -20.14 8.00
C ALA A 674 17.62 -20.21 6.60
N LEU A 675 18.18 -19.55 5.58
CA LEU A 675 17.68 -19.59 4.21
C LEU A 675 18.86 -19.66 3.24
N ASN A 676 19.15 -20.86 2.77
CA ASN A 676 20.22 -21.22 1.84
C ASN A 676 20.07 -20.44 0.50
N ILE A 677 20.94 -19.46 0.21
CA ILE A 677 20.96 -18.72 -1.08
C ILE A 677 22.09 -19.23 -2.00
N ASP A 678 22.35 -20.54 -1.97
CA ASP A 678 23.12 -21.22 -3.04
C ASP A 678 22.30 -22.29 -3.78
N SER A 679 21.02 -22.47 -3.41
CA SER A 679 20.20 -23.59 -3.89
C SER A 679 19.02 -23.17 -4.78
N ARG A 680 19.11 -22.03 -5.49
CA ARG A 680 18.00 -21.56 -6.37
C ARG A 680 17.67 -22.55 -7.50
N CYS A 681 18.65 -23.34 -7.93
CA CYS A 681 18.52 -24.33 -9.00
C CYS A 681 18.81 -25.76 -8.55
N GLU A 682 18.78 -26.05 -7.24
CA GLU A 682 19.04 -27.40 -6.74
C GLU A 682 17.73 -28.18 -6.53
N CYS A 683 17.70 -29.40 -7.09
CA CYS A 683 16.59 -30.32 -6.88
C CYS A 683 16.64 -30.89 -5.45
N LEU A 684 15.62 -30.57 -4.65
CA LEU A 684 15.40 -31.21 -3.35
C LEU A 684 14.79 -32.61 -3.55
N ASN A 685 15.61 -33.55 -4.03
CA ASN A 685 15.22 -34.94 -4.20
C ASN A 685 14.90 -35.53 -2.82
N ARG A 686 13.66 -35.98 -2.63
CA ARG A 686 13.19 -36.43 -1.31
C ARG A 686 12.09 -37.48 -1.38
N ILE A 687 11.99 -38.24 -0.30
CA ILE A 687 10.86 -39.14 -0.05
C ILE A 687 9.80 -38.35 0.73
N ILE A 688 8.57 -38.36 0.24
CA ILE A 688 7.41 -37.68 0.84
C ILE A 688 6.48 -38.76 1.39
N LEU A 689 6.30 -38.76 2.71
CA LEU A 689 5.37 -39.64 3.39
C LEU A 689 4.07 -38.88 3.67
N LEU A 690 2.95 -39.40 3.20
CA LEU A 690 1.63 -38.92 3.63
C LEU A 690 1.27 -39.66 4.92
N HIS A 691 0.83 -38.91 5.94
CA HIS A 691 0.64 -39.47 7.28
C HIS A 691 -0.77 -40.00 7.53
N ASP A 692 -1.79 -39.45 6.87
CA ASP A 692 -3.19 -39.89 6.99
C ASP A 692 -3.99 -39.60 5.70
N GLU A 693 -5.27 -39.98 5.70
CA GLU A 693 -6.18 -39.88 4.54
C GLU A 693 -6.58 -38.43 4.16
N ASN A 694 -6.38 -37.46 5.06
CA ASN A 694 -6.65 -36.04 4.80
C ASN A 694 -5.37 -35.24 4.52
N ASP A 695 -4.21 -35.91 4.57
CA ASP A 695 -2.92 -35.29 4.41
C ASP A 695 -2.69 -34.93 2.94
N TYR A 696 -2.42 -33.64 2.69
CA TYR A 696 -2.02 -33.15 1.39
C TYR A 696 -0.72 -32.38 1.48
N ARG A 697 0.05 -32.44 0.40
CA ARG A 697 1.35 -31.76 0.28
C ARG A 697 1.40 -31.01 -1.03
N LEU A 698 2.10 -29.88 -1.01
CA LEU A 698 2.40 -29.13 -2.22
C LEU A 698 3.77 -29.54 -2.76
N LEU A 699 3.81 -29.78 -4.06
CA LEU A 699 5.01 -30.08 -4.82
C LEU A 699 5.22 -28.96 -5.83
N SER A 700 6.41 -28.38 -5.88
CA SER A 700 6.72 -27.28 -6.78
C SER A 700 8.06 -27.47 -7.46
N SER A 701 8.18 -26.95 -8.69
CA SER A 701 9.47 -26.82 -9.38
C SER A 701 10.41 -25.89 -8.58
N PRO A 702 11.75 -26.07 -8.69
CA PRO A 702 12.70 -25.17 -8.07
C PRO A 702 12.46 -23.70 -8.46
N ASP A 703 12.58 -22.80 -7.48
CA ASP A 703 12.36 -21.36 -7.58
C ASP A 703 10.91 -20.90 -7.88
N TYR A 704 9.92 -21.81 -8.00
CA TYR A 704 8.50 -21.43 -8.16
C TYR A 704 8.06 -20.48 -7.02
N PRO A 705 7.39 -19.33 -7.31
CA PRO A 705 6.72 -18.96 -8.57
C PRO A 705 7.60 -18.20 -9.58
N ARG A 706 8.93 -18.21 -9.43
CA ARG A 706 9.89 -17.66 -10.41
C ARG A 706 10.25 -18.74 -11.44
N PHE A 707 10.95 -18.33 -12.50
CA PHE A 707 11.33 -19.24 -13.58
C PHE A 707 12.23 -20.38 -13.10
N TYR A 708 11.89 -21.60 -13.47
CA TYR A 708 12.72 -22.75 -13.13
C TYR A 708 13.99 -22.77 -13.98
N CYS A 709 15.07 -23.33 -13.41
CA CYS A 709 16.36 -23.37 -14.07
C CYS A 709 16.41 -24.43 -15.20
N ALA A 710 17.35 -24.25 -16.13
CA ALA A 710 17.64 -25.25 -17.16
C ALA A 710 18.45 -26.42 -16.59
N ASN A 711 18.43 -27.58 -17.25
CA ASN A 711 19.19 -28.79 -16.87
C ASN A 711 18.87 -29.37 -15.49
N LEU A 712 17.67 -29.11 -14.97
CA LEU A 712 17.15 -29.76 -13.77
C LEU A 712 16.75 -31.21 -14.04
N ASP A 713 16.98 -32.06 -13.05
CA ASP A 713 16.51 -33.43 -12.96
C ASP A 713 16.08 -33.75 -11.51
N CYS A 714 14.84 -33.38 -11.18
CA CYS A 714 14.32 -33.48 -9.82
C CYS A 714 13.45 -34.73 -9.68
N VAL A 715 13.61 -35.45 -8.57
CA VAL A 715 12.92 -36.73 -8.31
C VAL A 715 12.29 -36.72 -6.92
N TRP A 716 10.97 -36.91 -6.88
CA TRP A 716 10.19 -37.06 -5.66
C TRP A 716 9.56 -38.44 -5.57
N ARG A 717 9.75 -39.09 -4.44
CA ARG A 717 9.25 -40.44 -4.17
C ARG A 717 8.17 -40.37 -3.11
N ILE A 718 6.93 -40.65 -3.46
CA ILE A 718 5.76 -40.45 -2.59
C ILE A 718 5.24 -41.79 -2.10
N VAL A 719 4.92 -41.87 -0.80
CA VAL A 719 4.35 -43.06 -0.16
C VAL A 719 3.07 -42.66 0.58
N ALA A 720 1.97 -43.31 0.23
CA ALA A 720 0.69 -43.19 0.93
C ALA A 720 0.70 -44.01 2.25
N PRO A 721 -0.18 -43.69 3.22
CA PRO A 721 -0.10 -44.23 4.57
C PRO A 721 -0.34 -45.73 4.65
N THR A 722 -1.21 -46.28 3.79
CA THR A 722 -1.56 -47.71 3.77
C THR A 722 -1.47 -48.30 2.37
N SER A 723 -1.31 -49.63 2.30
CA SER A 723 -1.18 -50.38 1.02
C SER A 723 -2.46 -50.44 0.20
N LYS A 724 -3.55 -49.89 0.72
CA LYS A 724 -4.83 -49.73 0.03
C LYS A 724 -5.03 -48.32 -0.53
N ASP A 725 -4.21 -47.36 -0.11
CA ASP A 725 -4.31 -45.96 -0.54
C ASP A 725 -3.57 -45.74 -1.85
N ARG A 726 -4.04 -44.76 -2.61
CA ARG A 726 -3.44 -44.33 -3.88
C ARG A 726 -3.00 -42.89 -3.76
N VAL A 727 -1.97 -42.52 -4.51
CA VAL A 727 -1.45 -41.16 -4.56
C VAL A 727 -2.06 -40.45 -5.77
N TYR A 728 -2.67 -39.30 -5.53
CA TYR A 728 -3.22 -38.42 -6.56
C TYR A 728 -2.39 -37.14 -6.62
N PHE A 729 -1.93 -36.81 -7.83
CA PHE A 729 -1.29 -35.54 -8.15
C PHE A 729 -2.22 -34.71 -9.03
N PHE A 730 -2.35 -33.41 -8.72
CA PHE A 730 -3.11 -32.47 -9.52
C PHE A 730 -2.45 -31.09 -9.52
N THR A 731 -2.36 -30.46 -10.69
CA THR A 731 -1.96 -29.06 -10.86
C THR A 731 -2.78 -28.42 -11.99
N ASP A 732 -3.20 -27.17 -11.81
CA ASP A 732 -3.89 -26.35 -12.81
C ASP A 732 -3.04 -25.16 -13.30
N ASN A 733 -1.77 -25.11 -12.90
CA ASN A 733 -0.83 -24.02 -13.16
C ASN A 733 0.53 -24.53 -13.66
N LEU A 734 0.51 -25.58 -14.49
CA LEU A 734 1.70 -26.03 -15.23
C LEU A 734 2.05 -24.97 -16.28
N ASP A 735 3.30 -24.53 -16.30
CA ASP A 735 3.86 -23.61 -17.29
C ASP A 735 5.28 -24.11 -17.59
N LEU A 736 5.39 -25.02 -18.55
CA LEU A 736 6.63 -25.68 -18.97
C LEU A 736 6.91 -25.40 -20.46
N ARG A 737 8.17 -25.47 -20.89
CA ARG A 737 8.48 -25.42 -22.32
C ARG A 737 7.93 -26.69 -23.00
N GLU A 738 6.92 -26.48 -23.83
CA GLU A 738 6.23 -27.51 -24.61
C GLU A 738 7.23 -28.40 -25.37
N ASP A 739 7.05 -29.72 -25.23
CA ASP A 739 7.88 -30.78 -25.83
C ASP A 739 9.39 -30.71 -25.51
N LYS A 740 9.78 -29.97 -24.47
CA LYS A 740 11.18 -29.83 -24.04
C LYS A 740 11.40 -30.13 -22.57
N ASP A 741 10.47 -29.68 -21.73
CA ASP A 741 10.52 -29.88 -20.29
C ASP A 741 9.31 -30.69 -19.85
N PHE A 742 9.52 -31.62 -18.92
CA PHE A 742 8.56 -32.68 -18.65
C PHE A 742 8.40 -32.98 -17.17
N LEU A 743 7.15 -33.16 -16.77
CA LEU A 743 6.79 -33.76 -15.49
C LEU A 743 6.33 -35.20 -15.74
N ILE A 744 7.09 -36.17 -15.26
CA ILE A 744 6.96 -37.59 -15.58
C ILE A 744 6.54 -38.36 -14.32
N PHE A 745 5.60 -39.29 -14.49
CA PHE A 745 5.04 -40.12 -13.42
C PHE A 745 5.39 -41.59 -13.67
N TYR A 746 5.93 -42.24 -12.64
CA TYR A 746 6.22 -43.67 -12.62
C TYR A 746 5.35 -44.34 -11.55
N ASP A 747 4.51 -45.27 -11.98
CA ASP A 747 3.55 -45.99 -11.14
C ASP A 747 3.98 -47.45 -11.01
N HIS A 748 4.49 -47.82 -9.83
CA HIS A 748 5.04 -49.14 -9.55
C HIS A 748 4.63 -49.61 -8.15
N GLU A 749 4.69 -50.92 -7.91
CA GLU A 749 4.33 -51.53 -6.61
C GLU A 749 5.39 -51.31 -5.52
N LEU A 750 6.53 -50.69 -5.85
CA LEU A 750 7.62 -50.34 -4.94
C LEU A 750 8.21 -48.98 -5.35
N LEU A 751 8.90 -48.30 -4.42
CA LEU A 751 9.67 -47.11 -4.75
C LEU A 751 10.83 -47.47 -5.70
N VAL A 752 10.81 -46.91 -6.90
CA VAL A 752 11.82 -47.17 -7.93
C VAL A 752 12.85 -46.05 -7.97
N ASP A 753 14.11 -46.41 -8.28
CA ASP A 753 15.14 -45.44 -8.62
C ASP A 753 15.10 -45.13 -10.11
N THR A 754 14.85 -43.86 -10.45
CA THR A 754 14.64 -43.39 -11.83
C THR A 754 15.95 -43.27 -12.63
N THR A 755 17.08 -43.66 -12.03
CA THR A 755 18.38 -43.76 -12.69
C THR A 755 18.56 -45.07 -13.47
N ASP A 756 17.64 -46.02 -13.34
CA ASP A 756 17.63 -47.29 -14.08
C ASP A 756 16.86 -47.15 -15.40
N ASP A 757 17.53 -47.40 -16.53
CA ASP A 757 16.96 -47.25 -17.88
C ASP A 757 15.84 -48.27 -18.19
N ASN A 758 15.61 -49.27 -17.32
CA ASN A 758 14.58 -50.29 -17.50
C ASN A 758 13.19 -49.92 -16.94
N VAL A 759 13.02 -48.71 -16.39
CA VAL A 759 11.80 -48.28 -15.71
C VAL A 759 10.84 -47.61 -16.70
N THR A 760 9.65 -48.19 -16.88
CA THR A 760 8.66 -47.70 -17.85
C THR A 760 7.88 -46.51 -17.30
N GLU A 761 7.85 -45.39 -18.03
CA GLU A 761 7.02 -44.22 -17.66
C GLU A 761 5.53 -44.53 -17.78
N ALA A 762 4.73 -44.09 -16.80
CA ALA A 762 3.28 -44.30 -16.78
C ALA A 762 2.53 -43.14 -17.42
N TYR A 763 2.99 -41.90 -17.19
CA TYR A 763 2.38 -40.69 -17.74
C TYR A 763 3.38 -39.53 -17.76
N ARG A 764 3.17 -38.53 -18.64
CA ARG A 764 3.98 -37.31 -18.69
C ARG A 764 3.14 -36.09 -19.07
N CYS A 765 3.51 -34.93 -18.53
CA CYS A 765 2.93 -33.63 -18.82
C CYS A 765 4.01 -32.65 -19.33
N THR A 766 3.62 -31.75 -20.22
CA THR A 766 4.45 -30.66 -20.78
C THR A 766 3.54 -29.50 -21.19
N GLY A 767 4.12 -28.32 -21.48
CA GLY A 767 3.36 -27.14 -21.89
C GLY A 767 2.62 -26.44 -20.75
N ASP A 768 1.48 -25.81 -21.09
CA ASP A 768 0.77 -24.85 -20.22
C ASP A 768 -0.61 -25.36 -19.74
N ASP A 769 -0.76 -26.69 -19.59
CA ASP A 769 -2.03 -27.36 -19.31
C ASP A 769 -2.17 -27.92 -17.88
N ALA A 770 -3.41 -28.13 -17.42
CA ALA A 770 -3.63 -28.85 -16.17
C ALA A 770 -3.13 -30.30 -16.26
N CYS A 771 -2.41 -30.76 -15.23
CA CYS A 771 -1.84 -32.10 -15.18
C CYS A 771 -2.37 -32.87 -13.97
N GLU A 772 -2.93 -34.05 -14.23
CA GLU A 772 -3.54 -34.92 -13.23
C GLU A 772 -3.06 -36.36 -13.43
N PHE A 773 -2.68 -37.02 -12.34
CA PHE A 773 -2.31 -38.44 -12.36
C PHE A 773 -2.66 -39.12 -11.03
N GLY A 774 -3.21 -40.33 -11.10
CA GLY A 774 -3.50 -41.18 -9.94
C GLY A 774 -2.74 -42.50 -10.03
N SER A 775 -2.00 -42.87 -8.99
CA SER A 775 -1.26 -44.13 -8.94
C SER A 775 -2.19 -45.33 -8.74
N SER A 776 -1.74 -46.51 -9.16
CA SER A 776 -2.43 -47.78 -8.90
C SER A 776 -2.09 -48.38 -7.55
N SER A 777 -0.94 -47.99 -6.96
CA SER A 777 -0.42 -48.46 -5.68
C SER A 777 -0.22 -47.33 -4.66
N GLN A 778 0.25 -47.66 -3.45
CA GLN A 778 0.63 -46.67 -2.42
C GLN A 778 1.90 -45.88 -2.76
N TYR A 779 2.57 -46.18 -3.87
CA TYR A 779 3.82 -45.57 -4.28
C TYR A 779 3.66 -44.79 -5.58
N LEU A 780 4.24 -43.59 -5.64
CA LEU A 780 4.31 -42.79 -6.85
C LEU A 780 5.66 -42.08 -6.92
N THR A 781 6.37 -42.19 -8.05
CA THR A 781 7.56 -41.38 -8.30
C THR A 781 7.27 -40.33 -9.34
N VAL A 782 7.53 -39.07 -8.99
CA VAL A 782 7.38 -37.90 -9.87
C VAL A 782 8.76 -37.36 -10.20
N ARG A 783 9.06 -37.19 -11.50
CA ARG A 783 10.34 -36.70 -11.99
C ARG A 783 10.14 -35.47 -12.87
N PHE A 784 10.83 -34.37 -12.57
CA PHE A 784 10.80 -33.15 -13.37
C PHE A 784 12.14 -32.97 -14.09
N THR A 785 12.12 -33.01 -15.42
CA THR A 785 13.31 -32.85 -16.26
C THR A 785 13.19 -31.63 -17.16
N THR A 786 14.32 -30.92 -17.34
CA THR A 786 14.36 -29.72 -18.18
C THR A 786 15.55 -29.75 -19.13
N ALA A 787 15.32 -29.30 -20.37
CA ALA A 787 16.34 -29.22 -21.41
C ALA A 787 17.31 -28.04 -21.18
N PRO A 788 18.50 -28.04 -21.83
CA PRO A 788 19.41 -26.90 -21.82
C PRO A 788 18.79 -25.61 -22.40
N GLY A 789 19.27 -24.46 -21.93
CA GLY A 789 18.83 -23.13 -22.36
C GLY A 789 17.82 -22.51 -21.39
N SER A 790 17.78 -21.18 -21.31
CA SER A 790 16.89 -20.46 -20.38
C SER A 790 15.42 -20.87 -20.59
N SER A 791 14.72 -21.08 -19.48
CA SER A 791 13.27 -21.19 -19.47
C SER A 791 12.74 -19.84 -18.97
N GLU A 792 11.86 -19.20 -19.76
CA GLU A 792 11.06 -18.05 -19.32
C GLU A 792 9.69 -18.54 -18.83
N LYS A 793 9.71 -19.71 -18.18
CA LYS A 793 8.52 -20.49 -17.82
C LYS A 793 8.53 -20.71 -16.32
N PHE A 794 7.38 -20.50 -15.67
CA PHE A 794 7.27 -20.42 -14.21
C PHE A 794 7.31 -21.79 -13.52
N GLY A 795 7.10 -22.88 -14.25
CA GLY A 795 7.16 -24.24 -13.72
C GLY A 795 5.81 -24.71 -13.24
N PHE A 796 5.71 -25.28 -12.03
CA PHE A 796 4.42 -25.76 -11.53
C PHE A 796 4.34 -25.75 -10.01
N GLN A 797 3.10 -25.72 -9.50
CA GLN A 797 2.79 -26.11 -8.14
C GLN A 797 1.58 -27.05 -8.14
N GLY A 798 1.83 -28.32 -7.80
CA GLY A 798 0.80 -29.35 -7.74
C GLY A 798 0.52 -29.81 -6.32
N SER A 799 -0.71 -30.22 -6.06
CA SER A 799 -1.11 -30.89 -4.82
C SER A 799 -0.97 -32.41 -4.96
N ILE A 800 -0.45 -33.04 -3.92
CA ILE A 800 -0.38 -34.49 -3.75
C ILE A 800 -1.30 -34.87 -2.58
N SER A 801 -2.17 -35.87 -2.77
CA SER A 801 -3.06 -36.38 -1.71
C SER A 801 -3.31 -37.88 -1.82
N SER A 802 -3.77 -38.50 -0.73
CA SER A 802 -4.20 -39.91 -0.68
C SER A 802 -5.67 -40.12 -1.10
N GLN A 803 -6.44 -39.05 -1.31
CA GLN A 803 -7.87 -39.08 -1.67
C GLN A 803 -8.11 -38.78 -3.16
N ASP A 804 -8.94 -39.59 -3.80
CA ASP A 804 -9.47 -39.33 -5.15
C ASP A 804 -10.47 -38.18 -5.08
N ARG A 805 -10.03 -36.95 -5.39
CA ARG A 805 -10.94 -35.80 -5.41
C ARG A 805 -11.83 -35.90 -6.65
N LEU A 806 -13.06 -36.35 -6.42
CA LEU A 806 -14.28 -36.17 -7.24
C LEU A 806 -14.54 -34.71 -7.74
N ILE A 807 -13.69 -33.75 -7.37
CA ILE A 807 -13.78 -32.33 -7.68
C ILE A 807 -13.33 -32.02 -9.12
N GLY A 808 -12.50 -32.87 -9.75
CA GLY A 808 -12.09 -32.72 -11.16
C GLY A 808 -13.21 -32.99 -12.18
N LYS A 809 -14.09 -33.96 -11.90
CA LYS A 809 -15.20 -34.32 -12.80
C LYS A 809 -16.31 -33.26 -12.83
N VAL A 810 -16.54 -32.54 -11.73
CA VAL A 810 -17.57 -31.49 -11.67
C VAL A 810 -17.13 -30.24 -12.46
N LYS A 811 -15.85 -29.87 -12.41
CA LYS A 811 -15.30 -28.76 -13.20
C LYS A 811 -15.20 -29.09 -14.70
N SER A 812 -14.82 -30.32 -15.07
CA SER A 812 -14.78 -30.74 -16.49
C SER A 812 -16.18 -30.85 -17.12
N PHE A 813 -17.18 -31.32 -16.37
CA PHE A 813 -18.57 -31.39 -16.83
C PHE A 813 -19.19 -29.99 -17.02
N ALA A 814 -18.87 -29.03 -16.15
CA ALA A 814 -19.30 -27.64 -16.29
C ALA A 814 -18.61 -26.91 -17.45
N LYS A 815 -17.34 -27.24 -17.75
CA LYS A 815 -16.56 -26.63 -18.85
C LYS A 815 -17.02 -27.12 -20.24
N HIS A 816 -17.46 -28.38 -20.36
CA HIS A 816 -17.86 -28.97 -21.66
C HIS A 816 -19.36 -28.84 -21.99
N ASN A 817 -20.23 -28.52 -21.02
CA ASN A 817 -21.70 -28.44 -21.23
C ASN A 817 -22.31 -27.07 -20.94
N TRP A 818 -21.53 -25.98 -21.04
CA TRP A 818 -22.02 -24.61 -20.89
C TRP A 818 -23.17 -24.29 -21.88
N ALA A 819 -23.11 -24.82 -23.10
CA ALA A 819 -24.18 -24.72 -24.10
C ALA A 819 -25.47 -25.44 -23.66
N LEU A 820 -25.36 -26.59 -22.98
CA LEU A 820 -26.52 -27.35 -22.47
C LEU A 820 -27.15 -26.66 -21.25
N LEU A 821 -26.34 -26.08 -20.37
CA LEU A 821 -26.81 -25.29 -19.23
C LEU A 821 -27.48 -23.98 -19.65
N ILE A 822 -26.98 -23.33 -20.72
CA ILE A 822 -27.66 -22.19 -21.35
C ILE A 822 -28.99 -22.65 -21.96
N LEU A 823 -29.04 -23.80 -22.64
CA LEU A 823 -30.28 -24.34 -23.20
C LEU A 823 -31.32 -24.67 -22.11
N ILE A 824 -30.88 -25.30 -21.00
CA ILE A 824 -31.74 -25.60 -19.84
C ILE A 824 -32.21 -24.29 -19.18
N GLY A 825 -31.34 -23.28 -19.08
CA GLY A 825 -31.69 -21.95 -18.61
C GLY A 825 -32.72 -21.25 -19.49
N ILE A 826 -32.57 -21.30 -20.82
CA ILE A 826 -33.52 -20.74 -21.79
C ILE A 826 -34.87 -21.48 -21.72
N VAL A 827 -34.85 -22.81 -21.57
CA VAL A 827 -36.08 -23.61 -21.42
C VAL A 827 -36.77 -23.30 -20.09
N LEU A 828 -36.02 -23.17 -18.99
CA LEU A 828 -36.58 -22.79 -17.67
C LEU A 828 -37.16 -21.37 -17.71
N ILE A 829 -36.48 -20.41 -18.33
CA ILE A 829 -36.99 -19.05 -18.53
C ILE A 829 -38.26 -19.10 -19.41
N GLY A 830 -38.29 -19.91 -20.46
CA GLY A 830 -39.47 -20.10 -21.31
C GLY A 830 -40.66 -20.74 -20.57
N VAL A 831 -40.41 -21.71 -19.69
CA VAL A 831 -41.45 -22.35 -18.85
C VAL A 831 -41.97 -21.36 -17.81
N ILE A 832 -41.10 -20.58 -17.18
CA ILE A 832 -41.49 -19.52 -16.24
C ILE A 832 -42.29 -18.43 -16.97
N PHE A 833 -41.87 -18.01 -18.15
CA PHE A 833 -42.59 -17.02 -18.96
C PHE A 833 -43.96 -17.52 -19.41
N SER A 834 -44.05 -18.80 -19.80
CA SER A 834 -45.33 -19.44 -20.14
C SER A 834 -46.27 -19.56 -18.94
N ALA A 835 -45.73 -19.90 -17.75
CA ALA A 835 -46.49 -19.92 -16.51
C ALA A 835 -47.01 -18.53 -16.13
N ILE A 836 -46.18 -17.49 -16.26
CA ILE A 836 -46.56 -16.09 -16.01
C ILE A 836 -47.62 -15.63 -17.02
N CYS A 837 -47.47 -15.92 -18.31
CA CYS A 837 -48.48 -15.64 -19.33
C CYS A 837 -49.82 -16.36 -19.07
N CYS A 838 -49.78 -17.60 -18.57
CA CYS A 838 -50.98 -18.35 -18.21
C CYS A 838 -51.70 -17.78 -16.98
N VAL A 839 -50.94 -17.26 -16.00
CA VAL A 839 -51.47 -16.53 -14.84
C VAL A 839 -52.08 -15.19 -15.26
N ILE A 840 -51.43 -14.45 -16.18
CA ILE A 840 -51.95 -13.18 -16.73
C ILE A 840 -53.20 -13.41 -17.59
N GLN A 841 -53.26 -14.49 -18.39
CA GLN A 841 -54.46 -14.88 -19.13
C GLN A 841 -55.62 -15.32 -18.22
N ARG A 842 -55.35 -15.94 -17.07
CA ARG A 842 -56.36 -16.24 -16.05
C ARG A 842 -56.84 -14.99 -15.31
N ALA A 843 -55.97 -14.00 -15.11
CA ALA A 843 -56.33 -12.72 -14.51
C ALA A 843 -57.19 -11.85 -15.45
N THR A 844 -56.94 -11.91 -16.77
CA THR A 844 -57.71 -11.14 -17.78
C THR A 844 -59.04 -11.79 -18.17
N ARG A 845 -59.24 -13.09 -17.95
CA ARG A 845 -60.56 -13.76 -18.11
C ARG A 845 -61.54 -13.56 -16.94
N LYS A 846 -61.17 -12.81 -15.90
CA LYS A 846 -62.03 -12.48 -14.74
C LYS A 846 -62.50 -11.03 -14.70
N ALA A 847 -62.28 -10.27 -15.77
CA ALA A 847 -62.83 -8.92 -15.94
C ALA A 847 -63.86 -8.94 -17.09
N GLU A 848 -65.09 -9.36 -16.80
CA GLU A 848 -66.23 -9.00 -17.64
C GLU A 848 -66.59 -7.52 -17.40
N PRO A 849 -67.04 -6.78 -18.43
CA PRO A 849 -67.28 -5.34 -18.34
C PRO A 849 -68.64 -5.08 -17.67
N ILE A 850 -68.62 -4.34 -16.55
CA ILE A 850 -69.82 -3.75 -15.96
C ILE A 850 -70.10 -2.45 -16.72
N GLU A 851 -70.95 -2.52 -17.74
CA GLU A 851 -71.60 -1.34 -18.30
C GLU A 851 -72.95 -1.70 -18.92
N THR A 852 -74.01 -1.72 -18.11
CA THR A 852 -75.30 -1.05 -18.41
C THR A 852 -76.32 -1.34 -17.31
N ARG A 853 -76.51 -0.37 -16.41
CA ARG A 853 -77.71 -0.26 -15.57
C ARG A 853 -78.55 0.91 -16.08
N GLU A 854 -79.05 0.78 -17.30
CA GLU A 854 -80.17 1.57 -17.81
C GLU A 854 -80.99 0.72 -18.79
N LYS A 855 -81.97 -0.01 -18.22
CA LYS A 855 -83.33 -0.10 -18.76
C LYS A 855 -84.24 -0.66 -17.68
N LEU A 856 -85.07 0.24 -17.16
CA LEU A 856 -86.28 -0.06 -16.39
C LEU A 856 -87.18 -1.02 -17.18
N LEU A 857 -87.84 -1.91 -16.43
CA LEU A 857 -89.19 -2.41 -16.67
C LEU A 857 -89.48 -2.96 -18.08
N GLN A 858 -89.27 -4.26 -18.23
CA GLN A 858 -90.22 -5.18 -18.88
C GLN A 858 -90.10 -6.57 -18.26
#